data_AF-A0AA97K1N0-F1
#
_entry.id   AF-A0AA97K1N0-F1
#
_cell.length_a   1.000
_cell.length_b   1.000
_cell.length_c   1.000
_cell.angle_alpha   90.00
_cell.angle_beta   90.00
_cell.angle_gamma   90.00
#
_symmetry.space_group_name_H-M   'P 1'
#
loop_
_entity.id
_entity.type
_entity.pdbx_description
1 polymer ?
#
loop_
_entity_poly.entity_id
_entity_poly.type
_entity_poly.pdbx_seq_one_letter_code
_entity_poly.pdbx_strand_id
1 'polypeptide(L)'
;MAKMETLALQRKIQVGMLYDCSKDALLPDAALWDENTLGKNTQFKPSPSNERTIIESDTIEDKMSALKIPESLKASLLCGLLEPKGSARYLQDSKSSCHQARVALLCSVTTKLRQLDVNRLSCPDDCNIQTASRIVTDVLYGAQAIFVLDQEASPLEDLQEIQKSLQVQVKRILSGASEGIARGKKVNCKIYSDVPLADHPMTYGEAENIFSTVSKHLAEQAVPVRIWLHPLTKLGFKIPCRFREINPEIISEVQNVLQQLTEIDMRQNDLAKYPAATTFPEIKRKLQQFQGLYQQYRQNLQKRLSRTTPLIRRGEEEEDALTDLLSNKQQALFSGLQLSAFLDRREQELVFVNSYLDVLKDVDVVSTRKELDRLLVNPSLRWVVAFVFTSLQDGDSYLSDLENSLAAKKSFCPVAMTSTSEKLWFEHREISKKARGSARAFLALAHRCSKDTKLIVCALPDLDHPGISIYLYEDGELVSTNFEPPSKPLPPSIGEVCQDSMQLTFNAASYGKAEISGYRVEYRPVGQENWVPVEVKGKQQTFTVTGLHSSVGYQFQYAAVSRLGFSESSDPSDIVKTLPEGSPGKAQKAAVTCQVSPLHPQGPSISGSDRNIQECEPADKKEPNDTDDERNGNTFQEVARMSQRDRSGRMEPLGEALSEALLEKPEMSPSPKKADERITDKMIKQSTLLDDGPLPVYQLPLKKSVSSCDGFIKYKLGYEDPKKPHKVIMVMGATGSGKTTLINGMINYILGVHWEDGFRFNLIHEQTNRSQAESQTSDVTAYEINFRKGFTIPYSLTIIDTPGFGDTRGIEHDRQIIEKVREFFCTPGGIDHIDGVCFVVQSSLARLTQAQKYVFDSVLSIFGKDIKANILILVTFADGQAPPVLEAILESEVPCAKDDNNYPVHFKFNNSALFVSNFAAGENTLNFDKMFWKMGTASMQTFFQSLLGLEPRSLILTKEVLQERKRLETAVEGLQPQIKAGLTKLDSLRKTKQILEQHKDEMAANKDFEVEVPKTIAKKFEINEGFITNCQKCHFTCHYPCYIPNDREKHKCTAMNGKGDCEVCPGKCRWDIHFNQKYRWEYETVKEKQTYAQIKEKYERACGEVLTTEKFFEELQEEYAAVEDAVLTLIEQSSHSIQRLQEIALKPNPMATPEHIDLLIQAEQQEAKPGFQDRIKALQGVREMAVIVNKIARNEPLLPAEEIAVRKCKAKSSKYYQKIWSKFTNWIASSVLY
;
A
#
# COMPACT_ATOMS: atom_id res chain seq x y z
N MET A 1 51.10 2.59 -14.00
CA MET A 1 50.20 1.56 -14.58
C MET A 1 50.81 0.17 -14.47
N ALA A 2 50.01 -0.81 -14.04
CA ALA A 2 50.40 -2.20 -13.77
C ALA A 2 50.18 -3.13 -14.99
N LYS A 3 50.27 -4.46 -14.79
CA LYS A 3 49.65 -5.44 -15.70
C LYS A 3 48.12 -5.30 -15.60
N MET A 4 47.41 -5.49 -16.71
CA MET A 4 45.94 -5.51 -16.77
C MET A 4 45.46 -6.96 -16.74
N GLU A 5 44.38 -7.28 -16.03
CA GLU A 5 43.80 -8.62 -15.94
C GLU A 5 42.50 -8.71 -16.75
N THR A 6 42.27 -9.83 -17.45
CA THR A 6 41.01 -10.08 -18.17
C THR A 6 40.72 -11.58 -18.32
N LEU A 7 39.49 -11.95 -18.68
CA LEU A 7 39.05 -13.33 -18.82
C LEU A 7 39.33 -13.88 -20.22
N ALA A 8 39.60 -15.18 -20.31
CA ALA A 8 39.88 -15.84 -21.58
C ALA A 8 38.61 -16.08 -22.43
N LEU A 9 37.48 -16.40 -21.81
CA LEU A 9 36.17 -16.64 -22.47
C LEU A 9 36.25 -17.70 -23.61
N GLN A 10 36.87 -18.85 -23.35
CA GLN A 10 37.17 -19.92 -24.33
C GLN A 10 37.95 -19.47 -25.59
N ARG A 11 38.48 -18.25 -25.66
CA ARG A 11 39.35 -17.82 -26.77
C ARG A 11 40.62 -18.69 -26.77
N LYS A 12 41.17 -19.01 -27.94
CA LYS A 12 42.48 -19.68 -28.03
C LYS A 12 43.55 -18.65 -27.68
N ILE A 13 44.18 -18.80 -26.51
CA ILE A 13 45.19 -17.84 -26.02
C ILE A 13 46.50 -18.55 -25.68
N GLN A 14 47.60 -17.95 -26.12
CA GLN A 14 48.96 -18.31 -25.76
C GLN A 14 49.69 -17.09 -25.19
N VAL A 15 50.70 -17.35 -24.37
CA VAL A 15 51.68 -16.35 -23.95
C VAL A 15 52.44 -15.84 -25.17
N GLY A 16 52.63 -14.52 -25.28
CA GLY A 16 53.28 -13.86 -26.43
C GLY A 16 52.32 -13.34 -27.51
N MET A 17 51.02 -13.63 -27.43
CA MET A 17 50.01 -13.10 -28.36
C MET A 17 49.72 -11.61 -28.13
N LEU A 18 49.52 -10.87 -29.22
CA LEU A 18 49.13 -9.46 -29.19
C LEU A 18 47.62 -9.25 -28.96
N TYR A 19 47.27 -8.12 -28.33
CA TYR A 19 45.91 -7.78 -27.88
C TYR A 19 45.53 -6.32 -28.17
N ASP A 20 44.42 -6.11 -28.87
CA ASP A 20 43.75 -4.83 -29.12
C ASP A 20 42.68 -4.60 -28.02
N CYS A 21 42.97 -3.71 -27.05
CA CYS A 21 42.02 -3.37 -25.99
C CYS A 21 40.86 -2.47 -26.48
N SER A 22 40.94 -1.87 -27.68
CA SER A 22 39.80 -1.10 -28.23
C SER A 22 38.63 -1.99 -28.64
N LYS A 23 38.92 -3.23 -29.07
CA LYS A 23 37.92 -4.25 -29.48
C LYS A 23 37.87 -5.48 -28.58
N ASP A 24 38.75 -5.54 -27.57
CA ASP A 24 39.07 -6.76 -26.81
C ASP A 24 39.41 -7.97 -27.70
N ALA A 25 40.17 -7.73 -28.77
CA ALA A 25 40.54 -8.75 -29.76
C ALA A 25 41.97 -9.27 -29.56
N LEU A 26 42.16 -10.58 -29.71
CA LEU A 26 43.48 -11.20 -29.89
C LEU A 26 43.85 -11.15 -31.38
N LEU A 27 45.13 -10.92 -31.67
CA LEU A 27 45.68 -11.01 -33.03
C LEU A 27 46.43 -12.35 -33.17
N PRO A 28 45.86 -13.36 -33.85
CA PRO A 28 46.41 -14.72 -33.83
C PRO A 28 47.73 -14.85 -34.61
N ASP A 29 47.87 -14.11 -35.71
CA ASP A 29 49.01 -14.24 -36.65
C ASP A 29 50.20 -13.33 -36.31
N ALA A 30 50.20 -12.73 -35.12
CA ALA A 30 51.18 -11.72 -34.70
C ALA A 30 51.71 -11.99 -33.28
N ALA A 31 52.53 -13.04 -33.13
CA ALA A 31 53.38 -13.25 -31.96
C ALA A 31 54.72 -12.53 -32.16
N LEU A 32 55.21 -11.80 -31.15
CA LEU A 32 56.47 -11.03 -31.25
C LEU A 32 57.74 -11.90 -31.21
N TRP A 33 57.62 -13.15 -30.75
CA TRP A 33 58.74 -14.06 -30.55
C TRP A 33 58.32 -15.48 -30.95
N ASP A 34 59.27 -16.29 -31.43
CA ASP A 34 59.05 -17.69 -31.77
C ASP A 34 58.80 -18.57 -30.53
N GLU A 35 58.22 -19.76 -30.73
CA GLU A 35 57.90 -20.68 -29.64
C GLU A 35 59.13 -21.14 -28.81
N ASN A 36 60.34 -21.18 -29.37
CA ASN A 36 61.55 -21.55 -28.61
C ASN A 36 62.00 -20.39 -27.71
N THR A 37 61.96 -19.15 -28.22
CA THR A 37 62.28 -17.94 -27.44
C THR A 37 61.26 -17.71 -26.33
N LEU A 38 59.96 -17.91 -26.61
CA LEU A 38 58.91 -17.90 -25.60
C LEU A 38 59.10 -19.04 -24.60
N GLY A 39 59.36 -20.27 -25.07
CA GLY A 39 59.54 -21.46 -24.24
C GLY A 39 60.66 -21.31 -23.21
N LYS A 40 61.84 -20.82 -23.62
CA LYS A 40 63.00 -20.58 -22.75
C LYS A 40 62.74 -19.53 -21.65
N ASN A 41 61.82 -18.60 -21.87
CA ASN A 41 61.51 -17.50 -20.96
C ASN A 41 60.16 -17.64 -20.24
N THR A 42 59.48 -18.79 -20.39
CA THR A 42 58.21 -19.09 -19.73
C THR A 42 58.43 -20.02 -18.52
N GLN A 43 57.87 -19.67 -17.37
CA GLN A 43 57.78 -20.54 -16.19
C GLN A 43 56.35 -21.07 -16.01
N PHE A 44 56.21 -22.30 -15.52
CA PHE A 44 54.95 -22.85 -15.04
C PHE A 44 54.95 -22.92 -13.51
N LYS A 45 53.86 -22.50 -12.88
CA LYS A 45 53.64 -22.59 -11.43
C LYS A 45 52.34 -23.37 -11.18
N PRO A 46 52.33 -24.37 -10.29
CA PRO A 46 51.08 -24.96 -9.81
C PRO A 46 50.18 -23.88 -9.22
N SER A 47 48.90 -23.91 -9.56
CA SER A 47 47.89 -23.00 -9.02
C SER A 47 46.56 -23.74 -8.84
N PRO A 48 46.53 -24.81 -8.00
CA PRO A 48 45.32 -25.58 -7.77
C PRO A 48 44.31 -24.76 -6.95
N SER A 49 43.07 -24.67 -7.42
CA SER A 49 41.92 -24.23 -6.62
C SER A 49 40.65 -24.96 -7.06
N ASN A 50 39.65 -25.02 -6.18
CA ASN A 50 38.33 -25.60 -6.43
C ASN A 50 37.31 -24.79 -5.62
N GLU A 51 36.87 -23.67 -6.18
CA GLU A 51 35.84 -22.80 -5.60
C GLU A 51 34.44 -23.30 -6.00
N ARG A 52 33.49 -23.23 -5.07
CA ARG A 52 32.06 -23.48 -5.32
C ARG A 52 31.24 -22.32 -4.76
N THR A 53 30.38 -21.72 -5.57
CA THR A 53 29.64 -20.49 -5.23
C THR A 53 28.21 -20.59 -5.68
N ILE A 54 27.27 -20.34 -4.76
CA ILE A 54 25.84 -20.26 -5.07
C ILE A 54 25.55 -18.82 -5.53
N ILE A 55 24.80 -18.70 -6.63
CA ILE A 55 24.32 -17.45 -7.20
C ILE A 55 22.81 -17.41 -6.98
N GLU A 56 22.35 -16.50 -6.13
CA GLU A 56 20.96 -16.42 -5.65
C GLU A 56 20.14 -15.31 -6.37
N SER A 57 20.77 -14.57 -7.29
CA SER A 57 20.20 -13.49 -8.08
C SER A 57 20.44 -13.69 -9.57
N ASP A 58 19.56 -13.14 -10.42
CA ASP A 58 19.60 -13.27 -11.87
C ASP A 58 19.98 -11.97 -12.60
N THR A 59 20.27 -10.88 -11.87
CA THR A 59 20.64 -9.59 -12.49
C THR A 59 21.95 -9.69 -13.29
N ILE A 60 22.12 -8.79 -14.24
CA ILE A 60 23.36 -8.71 -15.03
C ILE A 60 24.57 -8.46 -14.12
N GLU A 61 24.46 -7.58 -13.13
CA GLU A 61 25.55 -7.27 -12.18
C GLU A 61 25.95 -8.51 -11.37
N ASP A 62 24.98 -9.22 -10.76
CA ASP A 62 25.27 -10.38 -9.92
C ASP A 62 25.92 -11.52 -10.71
N LYS A 63 25.50 -11.74 -11.96
CA LYS A 63 26.11 -12.70 -12.87
C LYS A 63 27.55 -12.32 -13.24
N MET A 64 27.80 -11.04 -13.54
CA MET A 64 29.13 -10.54 -13.88
C MET A 64 30.08 -10.53 -12.67
N SER A 65 29.57 -10.21 -11.49
CA SER A 65 30.29 -10.26 -10.20
C SER A 65 30.64 -11.70 -9.81
N ALA A 66 29.70 -12.65 -9.91
CA ALA A 66 29.96 -14.07 -9.62
C ALA A 66 30.96 -14.72 -10.59
N LEU A 67 30.92 -14.35 -11.88
CA LEU A 67 31.94 -14.72 -12.88
C LEU A 67 33.26 -13.93 -12.69
N LYS A 68 33.31 -12.99 -11.73
CA LYS A 68 34.47 -12.15 -11.37
C LYS A 68 35.02 -11.40 -12.60
N ILE A 69 34.14 -10.79 -13.38
CA ILE A 69 34.41 -10.07 -14.64
C ILE A 69 34.99 -8.68 -14.35
N PRO A 70 36.16 -8.29 -14.92
CA PRO A 70 36.70 -6.95 -14.75
C PRO A 70 35.90 -5.87 -15.50
N GLU A 71 35.80 -4.66 -14.94
CA GLU A 71 35.04 -3.51 -15.51
C GLU A 71 35.39 -3.19 -16.98
N SER A 72 36.67 -3.25 -17.34
CA SER A 72 37.11 -3.04 -18.73
C SER A 72 36.56 -4.09 -19.72
N LEU A 73 36.25 -5.30 -19.24
CA LEU A 73 35.60 -6.37 -20.00
C LEU A 73 34.07 -6.29 -19.91
N LYS A 74 33.53 -5.78 -18.79
CA LYS A 74 32.09 -5.56 -18.55
C LYS A 74 31.46 -4.72 -19.66
N ALA A 75 32.07 -3.57 -19.96
CA ALA A 75 31.68 -2.72 -21.09
C ALA A 75 31.62 -3.48 -22.43
N SER A 76 32.61 -4.33 -22.71
CA SER A 76 32.72 -5.07 -23.97
C SER A 76 31.65 -6.16 -24.12
N LEU A 77 31.22 -6.76 -23.01
CA LEU A 77 30.13 -7.73 -22.98
C LEU A 77 28.76 -7.03 -23.10
N LEU A 78 28.53 -5.96 -22.33
CA LEU A 78 27.28 -5.18 -22.38
C LEU A 78 27.05 -4.54 -23.76
N CYS A 79 28.10 -3.96 -24.35
CA CYS A 79 28.05 -3.32 -25.66
C CYS A 79 28.04 -4.30 -26.84
N GLY A 80 28.18 -5.61 -26.61
CA GLY A 80 28.18 -6.63 -27.67
C GLY A 80 29.46 -6.67 -28.53
N LEU A 81 30.61 -6.24 -28.00
CA LEU A 81 31.92 -6.43 -28.65
C LEU A 81 32.40 -7.89 -28.54
N LEU A 82 31.98 -8.60 -27.50
CA LEU A 82 32.32 -10.00 -27.25
C LEU A 82 31.07 -10.85 -27.04
N GLU A 83 30.96 -11.92 -27.82
CA GLU A 83 30.03 -13.02 -27.52
C GLU A 83 30.59 -13.89 -26.38
N PRO A 84 29.83 -14.14 -25.30
CA PRO A 84 30.25 -15.05 -24.25
C PRO A 84 30.22 -16.51 -24.71
N LYS A 85 31.19 -17.30 -24.24
CA LYS A 85 31.42 -18.71 -24.63
C LYS A 85 31.72 -19.55 -23.38
N GLY A 86 31.53 -20.86 -23.48
CA GLY A 86 31.66 -21.77 -22.34
C GLY A 86 30.67 -21.48 -21.22
N SER A 87 31.17 -21.48 -19.99
CA SER A 87 30.45 -21.09 -18.77
C SER A 87 29.82 -19.69 -18.86
N ALA A 88 30.52 -18.73 -19.48
CA ALA A 88 30.09 -17.33 -19.55
C ALA A 88 28.79 -17.13 -20.33
N ARG A 89 28.32 -18.12 -21.11
CA ARG A 89 26.97 -18.09 -21.75
C ARG A 89 25.84 -17.90 -20.73
N TYR A 90 26.05 -18.23 -19.46
CA TYR A 90 25.13 -17.92 -18.37
C TYR A 90 24.75 -16.42 -18.28
N LEU A 91 25.63 -15.51 -18.74
CA LEU A 91 25.31 -14.07 -18.86
C LEU A 91 24.11 -13.76 -19.75
N GLN A 92 23.77 -14.66 -20.69
CA GLN A 92 22.66 -14.51 -21.64
C GLN A 92 21.42 -15.33 -21.26
N ASP A 93 21.51 -16.27 -20.31
CA ASP A 93 20.37 -17.01 -19.78
C ASP A 93 19.74 -16.22 -18.64
N SER A 94 18.61 -15.57 -18.91
CA SER A 94 17.81 -14.88 -17.89
C SER A 94 16.58 -15.71 -17.51
N LYS A 95 15.93 -15.35 -16.40
CA LYS A 95 14.58 -15.85 -16.09
C LYS A 95 13.64 -15.58 -17.27
N SER A 96 12.73 -16.52 -17.49
CA SER A 96 11.72 -16.50 -18.55
C SER A 96 10.35 -15.99 -18.08
N SER A 97 10.21 -15.77 -16.76
CA SER A 97 8.96 -15.47 -16.08
C SER A 97 9.25 -14.78 -14.75
N CYS A 98 8.42 -13.81 -14.36
CA CYS A 98 8.42 -13.19 -13.04
C CYS A 98 8.10 -14.22 -11.94
N HIS A 99 7.33 -15.26 -12.25
CA HIS A 99 7.00 -16.36 -11.35
C HIS A 99 8.05 -17.50 -11.35
N GLN A 100 9.25 -17.28 -11.89
CA GLN A 100 10.33 -18.28 -11.88
C GLN A 100 11.28 -18.09 -10.70
N ALA A 101 11.34 -19.08 -9.81
CA ALA A 101 12.44 -19.22 -8.85
C ALA A 101 13.68 -19.77 -9.56
N ARG A 102 14.85 -19.24 -9.23
CA ARG A 102 16.13 -19.67 -9.82
C ARG A 102 17.21 -19.70 -8.75
N VAL A 103 18.05 -20.73 -8.78
CA VAL A 103 19.33 -20.79 -8.06
C VAL A 103 20.36 -21.37 -9.00
N ALA A 104 21.55 -20.78 -9.08
CA ALA A 104 22.66 -21.34 -9.84
C ALA A 104 23.85 -21.71 -8.95
N LEU A 105 24.61 -22.73 -9.33
CA LEU A 105 25.84 -23.16 -8.67
C LEU A 105 27.00 -23.10 -9.66
N LEU A 106 27.93 -22.17 -9.40
CA LEU A 106 29.21 -22.04 -10.07
C LEU A 106 30.24 -22.97 -9.39
N CYS A 107 30.81 -23.88 -10.16
CA CYS A 107 32.01 -24.66 -9.83
C CYS A 107 33.18 -24.10 -10.65
N SER A 108 34.26 -23.68 -9.99
CA SER A 108 35.42 -23.04 -10.63
C SER A 108 36.72 -23.72 -10.19
N VAL A 109 37.40 -24.38 -11.11
CA VAL A 109 38.65 -25.11 -10.85
C VAL A 109 39.82 -24.44 -11.57
N THR A 110 40.95 -24.24 -10.89
CA THR A 110 42.22 -23.82 -11.53
C THR A 110 43.30 -24.86 -11.29
N THR A 111 44.30 -24.93 -12.18
CA THR A 111 45.34 -25.98 -12.13
C THR A 111 46.76 -25.43 -12.18
N LYS A 112 47.07 -24.54 -13.14
CA LYS A 112 48.44 -24.05 -13.38
C LYS A 112 48.46 -22.64 -13.98
N LEU A 113 49.42 -21.84 -13.56
CA LEU A 113 49.72 -20.53 -14.12
C LEU A 113 50.98 -20.62 -15.00
N ARG A 114 50.89 -20.14 -16.25
CA ARG A 114 52.00 -19.99 -17.19
C ARG A 114 52.41 -18.52 -17.23
N GLN A 115 53.66 -18.17 -16.90
CA GLN A 115 54.14 -16.78 -16.81
C GLN A 115 55.38 -16.53 -17.68
N LEU A 116 55.42 -15.40 -18.38
CA LEU A 116 56.56 -14.92 -19.17
C LEU A 116 57.43 -13.96 -18.35
N ASP A 117 58.74 -14.19 -18.27
CA ASP A 117 59.68 -13.20 -17.75
C ASP A 117 60.08 -12.22 -18.86
N VAL A 118 59.23 -11.21 -19.06
CA VAL A 118 59.36 -10.20 -20.13
C VAL A 118 60.68 -9.43 -20.05
N ASN A 119 61.29 -9.34 -18.86
CA ASN A 119 62.56 -8.64 -18.65
C ASN A 119 63.77 -9.36 -19.29
N ARG A 120 63.60 -10.60 -19.78
CA ARG A 120 64.63 -11.41 -20.44
C ARG A 120 64.53 -11.43 -21.96
N LEU A 121 63.54 -10.73 -22.53
CA LEU A 121 63.26 -10.74 -23.97
C LEU A 121 63.81 -9.48 -24.63
N SER A 122 64.58 -9.65 -25.70
CA SER A 122 64.95 -8.56 -26.61
C SER A 122 63.75 -8.16 -27.47
N CYS A 123 63.63 -6.86 -27.76
CA CYS A 123 62.59 -6.33 -28.63
C CYS A 123 63.00 -6.56 -30.11
N PRO A 124 62.11 -7.06 -31.00
CA PRO A 124 62.40 -7.13 -32.43
C PRO A 124 62.30 -5.74 -33.10
N ASP A 125 63.35 -5.32 -33.80
CA ASP A 125 63.47 -3.95 -34.32
C ASP A 125 62.43 -3.56 -35.40
N ASP A 126 61.95 -4.53 -36.20
CA ASP A 126 61.13 -4.29 -37.42
C ASP A 126 59.61 -4.53 -37.25
N CYS A 127 59.08 -4.56 -36.02
CA CYS A 127 57.65 -4.89 -35.81
C CYS A 127 56.69 -3.68 -35.95
N ASN A 128 56.07 -3.52 -37.12
CA ASN A 128 55.04 -2.50 -37.41
C ASN A 128 53.67 -2.84 -36.77
N ILE A 129 53.56 -2.71 -35.44
CA ILE A 129 52.34 -3.02 -34.67
C ILE A 129 51.34 -1.85 -34.75
N GLN A 130 50.46 -1.85 -35.77
CA GLN A 130 49.51 -0.75 -35.98
C GLN A 130 48.25 -0.81 -35.09
N THR A 131 47.83 -2.00 -34.65
CA THR A 131 46.51 -2.22 -34.01
C THR A 131 46.54 -2.77 -32.57
N ALA A 132 47.63 -3.43 -32.15
CA ALA A 132 47.71 -3.96 -30.80
C ALA A 132 48.19 -2.93 -29.77
N SER A 133 47.68 -3.04 -28.55
CA SER A 133 47.98 -2.16 -27.43
C SER A 133 48.77 -2.85 -26.31
N ARG A 134 48.59 -4.17 -26.18
CA ARG A 134 49.16 -5.00 -25.11
C ARG A 134 49.59 -6.37 -25.65
N ILE A 135 50.34 -7.11 -24.84
CA ILE A 135 50.78 -8.49 -25.09
C ILE A 135 50.41 -9.40 -23.90
N VAL A 136 50.01 -10.65 -24.18
CA VAL A 136 49.70 -11.67 -23.16
C VAL A 136 50.98 -12.14 -22.49
N THR A 137 51.15 -11.86 -21.20
CA THR A 137 52.35 -12.26 -20.42
C THR A 137 52.10 -13.41 -19.46
N ASP A 138 50.86 -13.61 -19.02
CA ASP A 138 50.52 -14.68 -18.07
C ASP A 138 49.16 -15.29 -18.44
N VAL A 139 49.03 -16.61 -18.30
CA VAL A 139 47.80 -17.37 -18.59
C VAL A 139 47.55 -18.38 -17.48
N LEU A 140 46.41 -18.25 -16.80
CA LEU A 140 45.93 -19.19 -15.79
C LEU A 140 45.01 -20.22 -16.46
N TYR A 141 45.34 -21.50 -16.27
CA TYR A 141 44.57 -22.63 -16.78
C TYR A 141 43.65 -23.20 -15.69
N GLY A 142 42.46 -23.61 -16.12
CA GLY A 142 41.37 -24.11 -15.28
C GLY A 142 40.13 -24.41 -16.11
N ALA A 143 38.97 -24.57 -15.49
CA ALA A 143 37.69 -24.58 -16.16
C ALA A 143 36.56 -24.25 -15.17
N GLN A 144 35.50 -23.61 -15.64
CA GLN A 144 34.30 -23.32 -14.88
C GLN A 144 33.08 -24.06 -15.45
N ALA A 145 32.15 -24.43 -14.57
CA ALA A 145 30.83 -24.93 -14.92
C ALA A 145 29.76 -24.30 -14.01
N ILE A 146 28.68 -23.81 -14.62
CA ILE A 146 27.52 -23.22 -13.95
C ILE A 146 26.32 -24.12 -14.21
N PHE A 147 25.68 -24.55 -13.13
CA PHE A 147 24.47 -25.36 -13.13
C PHE A 147 23.31 -24.47 -12.69
N VAL A 148 22.32 -24.25 -13.54
CA VAL A 148 21.14 -23.43 -13.24
C VAL A 148 19.97 -24.35 -12.91
N LEU A 149 19.32 -24.11 -11.76
CA LEU A 149 18.11 -24.81 -11.34
C LEU A 149 16.94 -23.82 -11.42
N ASP A 150 16.00 -24.10 -12.33
CA ASP A 150 14.82 -23.29 -12.62
C ASP A 150 13.56 -24.01 -12.13
N GLN A 151 12.69 -23.33 -11.37
CA GLN A 151 11.37 -23.84 -10.97
C GLN A 151 10.29 -22.76 -11.15
N GLU A 152 9.21 -23.07 -11.87
CA GLU A 152 8.03 -22.20 -11.94
C GLU A 152 7.20 -22.31 -10.65
N ALA A 153 6.81 -21.15 -10.11
CA ALA A 153 5.82 -20.99 -9.06
C ALA A 153 4.42 -20.75 -9.66
N SER A 154 3.37 -21.12 -8.94
CA SER A 154 2.03 -20.61 -9.22
C SER A 154 1.84 -19.22 -8.60
N PRO A 155 0.89 -18.39 -9.07
CA PRO A 155 0.65 -17.04 -8.52
C PRO A 155 0.22 -16.98 -7.04
N LEU A 156 -0.04 -18.14 -6.40
CA LEU A 156 -0.46 -18.26 -5.00
C LEU A 156 0.67 -18.72 -4.06
N GLU A 157 1.87 -19.01 -4.57
CA GLU A 157 3.01 -19.49 -3.78
C GLU A 157 4.05 -18.38 -3.55
N ASP A 158 4.66 -18.35 -2.36
CA ASP A 158 5.80 -17.45 -2.12
C ASP A 158 7.03 -17.94 -2.90
N LEU A 159 7.40 -17.16 -3.92
CA LEU A 159 8.59 -17.39 -4.73
C LEU A 159 9.88 -17.37 -3.89
N GLN A 160 9.90 -16.65 -2.76
CA GLN A 160 11.02 -16.70 -1.82
C GLN A 160 11.09 -18.05 -1.09
N GLU A 161 9.98 -18.67 -0.70
CA GLU A 161 9.99 -20.00 -0.08
C GLU A 161 10.49 -21.05 -1.08
N ILE A 162 10.04 -20.99 -2.33
CA ILE A 162 10.53 -21.87 -3.40
C ILE A 162 12.03 -21.64 -3.64
N GLN A 163 12.50 -20.39 -3.69
CA GLN A 163 13.92 -20.08 -3.86
C GLN A 163 14.75 -20.55 -2.65
N LYS A 164 14.27 -20.38 -1.42
CA LYS A 164 14.91 -20.93 -0.19
C LYS A 164 14.95 -22.46 -0.24
N SER A 165 13.91 -23.13 -0.73
CA SER A 165 13.89 -24.60 -0.91
C SER A 165 14.94 -25.07 -1.92
N LEU A 166 15.05 -24.42 -3.09
CA LEU A 166 16.10 -24.70 -4.07
C LEU A 166 17.51 -24.46 -3.50
N GLN A 167 17.71 -23.40 -2.72
CA GLN A 167 18.99 -23.15 -2.04
C GLN A 167 19.34 -24.28 -1.06
N VAL A 168 18.38 -24.77 -0.27
CA VAL A 168 18.60 -25.89 0.66
C VAL A 168 18.97 -27.16 -0.10
N GLN A 169 18.32 -27.44 -1.23
CA GLN A 169 18.66 -28.59 -2.09
C GLN A 169 20.11 -28.47 -2.63
N VAL A 170 20.48 -27.33 -3.20
CA VAL A 170 21.86 -27.06 -3.69
C VAL A 170 22.88 -27.15 -2.55
N LYS A 171 22.55 -26.65 -1.35
CA LYS A 171 23.41 -26.74 -0.16
C LYS A 171 23.60 -28.19 0.33
N ARG A 172 22.63 -29.10 0.12
CA ARG A 172 22.78 -30.56 0.39
C ARG A 172 23.67 -31.27 -0.63
N ILE A 173 23.60 -30.91 -1.91
CA ILE A 173 24.54 -31.42 -2.94
C ILE A 173 25.99 -31.06 -2.55
N LEU A 174 26.21 -29.84 -2.06
CA LEU A 174 27.53 -29.39 -1.61
C LEU A 174 28.04 -30.14 -0.36
N SER A 175 27.16 -30.65 0.51
CA SER A 175 27.53 -31.45 1.68
C SER A 175 27.50 -32.96 1.47
N GLY A 176 27.09 -33.45 0.28
CA GLY A 176 27.04 -34.88 -0.05
C GLY A 176 25.96 -35.68 0.71
N ALA A 177 24.88 -35.02 1.14
CA ALA A 177 23.82 -35.66 1.95
C ALA A 177 22.66 -36.16 1.07
N SER A 178 22.60 -37.48 0.85
CA SER A 178 21.78 -38.14 -0.19
C SER A 178 20.38 -38.62 0.25
N GLU A 179 19.75 -38.01 1.26
CA GLU A 179 18.40 -38.38 1.71
C GLU A 179 17.40 -37.20 1.73
N GLY A 180 16.13 -37.53 1.46
CA GLY A 180 14.98 -36.66 1.74
C GLY A 180 14.66 -35.58 0.69
N ILE A 181 14.41 -35.97 -0.57
CA ILE A 181 13.78 -35.09 -1.56
C ILE A 181 12.33 -34.78 -1.15
N ALA A 182 11.98 -33.50 -1.05
CA ALA A 182 10.59 -33.07 -0.90
C ALA A 182 9.83 -33.31 -2.21
N ARG A 183 9.01 -34.37 -2.26
CA ARG A 183 8.15 -34.67 -3.42
C ARG A 183 7.17 -33.52 -3.65
N GLY A 184 7.13 -32.97 -4.87
CA GLY A 184 6.15 -31.94 -5.22
C GLY A 184 6.22 -31.47 -6.67
N LYS A 185 7.33 -30.84 -7.07
CA LYS A 185 7.41 -30.10 -8.35
C LYS A 185 8.64 -30.45 -9.19
N LYS A 186 8.52 -30.24 -10.51
CA LYS A 186 9.58 -30.50 -11.50
C LYS A 186 10.56 -29.33 -11.53
N VAL A 187 11.75 -29.53 -10.97
CA VAL A 187 12.88 -28.62 -11.15
C VAL A 187 13.53 -28.91 -12.50
N ASN A 188 13.69 -27.88 -13.33
CA ASN A 188 14.42 -27.93 -14.59
C ASN A 188 15.90 -27.61 -14.36
N CYS A 189 16.80 -28.20 -15.13
CA CYS A 189 18.24 -27.94 -15.04
C CYS A 189 18.83 -27.49 -16.38
N LYS A 190 19.87 -26.66 -16.33
CA LYS A 190 20.72 -26.26 -17.46
C LYS A 190 22.18 -26.24 -17.02
N ILE A 191 23.11 -26.53 -17.92
CA ILE A 191 24.55 -26.43 -17.64
C ILE A 191 25.25 -25.57 -18.69
N TYR A 192 26.07 -24.62 -18.22
CA TYR A 192 27.04 -23.86 -19.02
C TYR A 192 28.45 -24.20 -18.54
N SER A 193 29.29 -24.76 -19.41
CA SER A 193 30.62 -25.27 -19.03
C SER A 193 31.69 -24.87 -20.03
N ASP A 194 32.90 -24.60 -19.53
CA ASP A 194 34.09 -24.33 -20.35
C ASP A 194 34.63 -25.58 -21.05
N VAL A 195 34.24 -26.77 -20.59
CA VAL A 195 34.64 -28.07 -21.14
C VAL A 195 33.40 -28.91 -21.47
N PRO A 196 33.45 -29.81 -22.47
CA PRO A 196 32.35 -30.73 -22.74
C PRO A 196 32.09 -31.64 -21.54
N LEU A 197 30.87 -31.63 -21.03
CA LEU A 197 30.38 -32.60 -20.03
C LEU A 197 29.52 -33.64 -20.76
N ALA A 198 29.48 -34.87 -20.25
CA ALA A 198 28.96 -36.03 -21.01
C ALA A 198 27.47 -35.92 -21.37
N ASP A 199 26.68 -35.31 -20.48
CA ASP A 199 25.22 -35.20 -20.61
C ASP A 199 24.74 -33.77 -20.29
N HIS A 200 23.61 -33.38 -20.89
CA HIS A 200 22.84 -32.20 -20.50
C HIS A 200 21.65 -32.66 -19.63
N PRO A 201 21.71 -32.52 -18.29
CA PRO A 201 20.64 -32.98 -17.42
C PRO A 201 19.39 -32.12 -17.60
N MET A 202 18.23 -32.73 -17.76
CA MET A 202 16.93 -32.04 -17.74
C MET A 202 16.20 -32.21 -16.40
N THR A 203 16.80 -32.95 -15.47
CA THR A 203 16.26 -33.21 -14.13
C THR A 203 17.33 -33.04 -13.04
N TYR A 204 16.87 -32.82 -11.81
CA TYR A 204 17.71 -32.67 -10.62
C TYR A 204 18.64 -33.88 -10.37
N GLY A 205 18.13 -35.11 -10.53
CA GLY A 205 18.90 -36.33 -10.24
C GLY A 205 20.02 -36.62 -11.25
N GLU A 206 19.83 -36.24 -12.52
CA GLU A 206 20.90 -36.29 -13.52
C GLU A 206 22.00 -35.28 -13.20
N ALA A 207 21.63 -34.08 -12.73
CA ALA A 207 22.58 -33.06 -12.31
C ALA A 207 23.42 -33.48 -11.09
N GLU A 208 22.81 -34.13 -10.09
CA GLU A 208 23.49 -34.64 -8.89
C GLU A 208 24.65 -35.60 -9.22
N ASN A 209 24.43 -36.52 -10.18
CA ASN A 209 25.49 -37.42 -10.67
C ASN A 209 26.66 -36.63 -11.29
N ILE A 210 26.37 -35.60 -12.10
CA ILE A 210 27.40 -34.76 -12.74
C ILE A 210 28.14 -33.91 -11.69
N PHE A 211 27.44 -33.33 -10.71
CA PHE A 211 28.05 -32.55 -9.61
C PHE A 211 29.09 -33.35 -8.82
N SER A 212 28.89 -34.67 -8.65
CA SER A 212 29.84 -35.54 -7.94
C SER A 212 31.20 -35.66 -8.65
N THR A 213 31.22 -35.58 -9.98
CA THR A 213 32.42 -35.80 -10.81
C THR A 213 33.00 -34.52 -11.42
N VAL A 214 32.21 -33.45 -11.55
CA VAL A 214 32.56 -32.25 -12.33
C VAL A 214 33.90 -31.61 -11.92
N SER A 215 34.21 -31.49 -10.62
CA SER A 215 35.47 -30.89 -10.16
C SER A 215 36.72 -31.64 -10.64
N LYS A 216 36.63 -32.95 -10.89
CA LYS A 216 37.73 -33.75 -11.45
C LYS A 216 37.85 -33.52 -12.96
N HIS A 217 36.73 -33.59 -13.68
CA HIS A 217 36.68 -33.42 -15.13
C HIS A 217 37.14 -32.01 -15.57
N LEU A 218 36.77 -30.98 -14.81
CA LEU A 218 37.26 -29.59 -15.00
C LEU A 218 38.78 -29.45 -14.78
N ALA A 219 39.37 -30.24 -13.88
CA ALA A 219 40.82 -30.24 -13.66
C ALA A 219 41.58 -30.92 -14.80
N GLU A 220 41.04 -32.04 -15.30
CA GLU A 220 41.66 -32.85 -16.37
C GLU A 220 41.63 -32.14 -17.74
N GLN A 221 40.58 -31.37 -18.04
CA GLN A 221 40.41 -30.65 -19.32
C GLN A 221 40.71 -29.14 -19.24
N ALA A 222 41.63 -28.71 -18.37
CA ALA A 222 41.88 -27.30 -18.06
C ALA A 222 42.29 -26.43 -19.28
N VAL A 223 41.42 -25.48 -19.64
CA VAL A 223 41.57 -24.44 -20.68
C VAL A 223 42.12 -23.13 -20.10
N PRO A 224 42.52 -22.13 -20.90
CA PRO A 224 42.74 -20.77 -20.41
C PRO A 224 41.47 -20.18 -19.78
N VAL A 225 41.55 -19.63 -18.57
CA VAL A 225 40.43 -18.96 -17.86
C VAL A 225 40.72 -17.48 -17.61
N ARG A 226 41.93 -17.12 -17.17
CA ARG A 226 42.36 -15.73 -16.95
C ARG A 226 43.69 -15.44 -17.64
N ILE A 227 43.87 -14.19 -18.07
CA ILE A 227 45.12 -13.72 -18.68
C ILE A 227 45.53 -12.36 -18.11
N TRP A 228 46.83 -12.09 -18.14
CA TRP A 228 47.39 -10.79 -17.82
C TRP A 228 48.10 -10.19 -19.03
N LEU A 229 47.82 -8.91 -19.26
CA LEU A 229 48.21 -8.14 -20.43
C LEU A 229 49.19 -7.02 -20.02
N HIS A 230 50.34 -6.95 -20.71
CA HIS A 230 51.38 -5.95 -20.48
C HIS A 230 51.37 -4.88 -21.59
N PRO A 231 51.51 -3.57 -21.28
CA PRO A 231 51.56 -2.51 -22.30
C PRO A 231 52.78 -2.60 -23.21
N LEU A 232 52.59 -2.58 -24.53
CA LEU A 232 53.69 -2.62 -25.50
C LEU A 232 54.59 -1.37 -25.43
N THR A 233 54.05 -0.23 -25.00
CA THR A 233 54.83 1.00 -24.78
C THR A 233 55.95 0.83 -23.75
N LYS A 234 55.84 -0.11 -22.81
CA LYS A 234 56.93 -0.44 -21.85
C LYS A 234 58.06 -1.26 -22.47
N LEU A 235 57.84 -1.81 -23.67
CA LEU A 235 58.82 -2.61 -24.42
C LEU A 235 59.47 -1.81 -25.56
N GLY A 236 59.29 -0.48 -25.56
CA GLY A 236 59.87 0.45 -26.55
C GLY A 236 59.01 0.72 -27.78
N PHE A 237 57.90 -0.01 -27.98
CA PHE A 237 57.05 0.16 -29.16
C PHE A 237 56.32 1.51 -29.18
N LYS A 238 56.42 2.22 -30.32
CA LYS A 238 55.64 3.43 -30.62
C LYS A 238 54.25 3.05 -31.13
N ILE A 239 53.29 2.93 -30.21
CA ILE A 239 51.88 2.64 -30.57
C ILE A 239 51.19 3.94 -31.03
N PRO A 240 50.46 3.95 -32.17
CA PRO A 240 49.78 5.15 -32.65
C PRO A 240 48.54 5.53 -31.82
N CYS A 241 47.77 4.56 -31.31
CA CYS A 241 46.55 4.80 -30.53
C CYS A 241 46.80 4.67 -29.02
N ARG A 242 46.23 5.59 -28.23
CA ARG A 242 46.16 5.47 -26.76
C ARG A 242 44.83 4.84 -26.37
N PHE A 243 44.89 3.73 -25.64
CA PHE A 243 43.70 3.10 -25.06
C PHE A 243 43.11 3.98 -23.95
N ARG A 244 41.85 4.39 -24.12
CA ARG A 244 41.02 4.99 -23.06
C ARG A 244 40.11 3.92 -22.45
N GLU A 245 39.98 3.90 -21.13
CA GLU A 245 38.88 3.18 -20.45
C GLU A 245 37.65 4.10 -20.40
N ILE A 246 36.45 3.51 -20.37
CA ILE A 246 35.18 4.26 -20.40
C ILE A 246 34.70 4.48 -18.97
N ASN A 247 34.10 5.64 -18.67
CA ASN A 247 33.52 5.95 -17.37
C ASN A 247 32.57 4.82 -16.87
N PRO A 248 32.83 4.19 -15.70
CA PRO A 248 31.95 3.19 -15.09
C PRO A 248 30.49 3.63 -14.92
N GLU A 249 30.22 4.93 -14.78
CA GLU A 249 28.86 5.46 -14.66
C GLU A 249 28.05 5.24 -15.96
N ILE A 250 28.66 5.48 -17.12
CA ILE A 250 28.05 5.22 -18.44
C ILE A 250 27.86 3.71 -18.65
N ILE A 251 28.82 2.90 -18.20
CA ILE A 251 28.73 1.43 -18.26
C ILE A 251 27.55 0.93 -17.39
N SER A 252 27.34 1.53 -16.22
CA SER A 252 26.20 1.26 -15.34
C SER A 252 24.86 1.68 -15.95
N GLU A 253 24.81 2.80 -16.69
CA GLU A 253 23.60 3.23 -17.41
C GLU A 253 23.24 2.26 -18.55
N VAL A 254 24.21 1.85 -19.37
CA VAL A 254 24.02 0.79 -20.39
C VAL A 254 23.48 -0.50 -19.75
N GLN A 255 24.03 -0.90 -18.60
CA GLN A 255 23.59 -2.08 -17.87
C GLN A 255 22.14 -1.94 -17.38
N ASN A 256 21.77 -0.80 -16.81
CA ASN A 256 20.41 -0.52 -16.33
C ASN A 256 19.37 -0.62 -17.46
N VAL A 257 19.66 -0.04 -18.64
CA VAL A 257 18.78 -0.13 -19.82
C VAL A 257 18.61 -1.58 -20.29
N LEU A 258 19.70 -2.37 -20.33
CA LEU A 258 19.63 -3.79 -20.72
C LEU A 258 18.95 -4.69 -19.67
N GLN A 259 19.06 -4.33 -18.38
CA GLN A 259 18.37 -4.99 -17.27
C GLN A 259 16.86 -4.74 -17.36
N GLN A 260 16.42 -3.48 -17.50
CA GLN A 260 15.01 -3.12 -17.69
C GLN A 260 14.37 -3.83 -18.90
N LEU A 261 15.06 -3.87 -20.05
CA LEU A 261 14.57 -4.60 -21.23
C LEU A 261 14.42 -6.11 -20.98
N THR A 262 15.18 -6.68 -20.05
CA THR A 262 15.10 -8.10 -19.66
C THR A 262 13.95 -8.36 -18.68
N GLU A 263 13.59 -7.38 -17.85
CA GLU A 263 12.38 -7.43 -17.00
C GLU A 263 11.09 -7.27 -17.82
N ILE A 264 11.12 -6.44 -18.87
CA ILE A 264 10.04 -6.34 -19.87
C ILE A 264 9.88 -7.67 -20.62
N ASP A 265 10.97 -8.35 -20.99
CA ASP A 265 10.92 -9.71 -21.55
C ASP A 265 10.21 -10.70 -20.61
N MET A 266 10.51 -10.69 -19.31
CA MET A 266 9.86 -11.58 -18.33
C MET A 266 8.35 -11.31 -18.22
N ARG A 267 7.93 -10.05 -18.08
CA ARG A 267 6.51 -9.68 -17.99
C ARG A 267 5.74 -9.99 -19.29
N GLN A 268 6.33 -9.73 -20.45
CA GLN A 268 5.70 -10.01 -21.74
C GLN A 268 5.45 -11.52 -21.91
N ASN A 269 6.43 -12.36 -21.53
CA ASN A 269 6.30 -13.82 -21.61
C ASN A 269 5.17 -14.33 -20.69
N ASP A 270 5.00 -13.77 -19.49
CA ASP A 270 3.93 -14.18 -18.58
C ASP A 270 2.55 -13.73 -19.06
N LEU A 271 2.39 -12.49 -19.55
CA LEU A 271 1.12 -12.06 -20.14
C LEU A 271 0.76 -12.88 -21.39
N ALA A 272 1.75 -13.35 -22.16
CA ALA A 272 1.52 -14.25 -23.30
C ALA A 272 1.04 -15.67 -22.90
N LYS A 273 1.17 -16.07 -21.62
CA LYS A 273 0.62 -17.33 -21.07
C LYS A 273 -0.85 -17.23 -20.65
N TYR A 274 -1.44 -16.03 -20.56
CA TYR A 274 -2.81 -15.86 -20.04
C TYR A 274 -3.87 -16.59 -20.91
N PRO A 275 -4.98 -17.08 -20.32
CA PRO A 275 -6.09 -17.68 -21.06
C PRO A 275 -6.60 -16.80 -22.22
N ALA A 276 -6.92 -15.52 -21.97
CA ALA A 276 -7.32 -14.59 -23.03
C ALA A 276 -6.25 -14.39 -24.13
N ALA A 277 -4.96 -14.31 -23.78
CA ALA A 277 -3.85 -14.16 -24.73
C ALA A 277 -3.61 -15.42 -25.59
N THR A 278 -3.89 -16.59 -25.04
CA THR A 278 -3.78 -17.87 -25.75
C THR A 278 -5.02 -18.19 -26.58
N THR A 279 -6.19 -17.70 -26.15
CA THR A 279 -7.51 -17.93 -26.76
C THR A 279 -7.82 -16.97 -27.91
N PHE A 280 -7.49 -15.68 -27.79
CA PHE A 280 -7.84 -14.66 -28.80
C PHE A 280 -6.60 -14.20 -29.62
N PRO A 281 -6.53 -14.52 -30.93
CA PRO A 281 -5.40 -14.13 -31.79
C PRO A 281 -5.11 -12.62 -31.81
N GLU A 282 -6.13 -11.78 -31.60
CA GLU A 282 -6.04 -10.32 -31.54
C GLU A 282 -5.09 -9.83 -30.46
N ILE A 283 -5.30 -10.27 -29.22
CA ILE A 283 -4.49 -9.87 -28.06
C ILE A 283 -3.09 -10.47 -28.18
N LYS A 284 -3.01 -11.73 -28.63
CA LYS A 284 -1.74 -12.41 -28.93
C LYS A 284 -0.89 -11.61 -29.93
N ARG A 285 -1.50 -11.14 -31.01
CA ARG A 285 -0.84 -10.32 -32.04
C ARG A 285 -0.33 -8.99 -31.46
N LYS A 286 -1.11 -8.31 -30.61
CA LYS A 286 -0.67 -7.08 -29.92
C LYS A 286 0.60 -7.33 -29.07
N LEU A 287 0.61 -8.39 -28.27
CA LEU A 287 1.76 -8.77 -27.43
C LEU A 287 2.98 -9.23 -28.25
N GLN A 288 2.77 -9.86 -29.40
CA GLN A 288 3.85 -10.28 -30.31
C GLN A 288 4.42 -9.12 -31.14
N GLN A 289 3.60 -8.16 -31.58
CA GLN A 289 4.05 -6.92 -32.23
C GLN A 289 4.90 -6.10 -31.27
N PHE A 290 4.43 -5.91 -30.03
CA PHE A 290 5.20 -5.27 -28.97
C PHE A 290 6.58 -5.92 -28.77
N GLN A 291 6.61 -7.26 -28.65
CA GLN A 291 7.85 -8.03 -28.49
C GLN A 291 8.82 -7.84 -29.65
N GLY A 292 8.33 -7.90 -30.90
CA GLY A 292 9.14 -7.65 -32.08
C GLY A 292 9.77 -6.25 -32.07
N LEU A 293 8.99 -5.23 -31.70
CA LEU A 293 9.44 -3.83 -31.69
C LEU A 293 10.53 -3.58 -30.64
N TYR A 294 10.32 -3.93 -29.36
CA TYR A 294 11.37 -3.66 -28.35
C TYR A 294 12.59 -4.59 -28.49
N GLN A 295 12.44 -5.81 -29.04
CA GLN A 295 13.60 -6.65 -29.38
C GLN A 295 14.40 -6.07 -30.57
N GLN A 296 13.73 -5.51 -31.58
CA GLN A 296 14.39 -4.78 -32.66
C GLN A 296 15.12 -3.53 -32.12
N TYR A 297 14.54 -2.82 -31.15
CA TYR A 297 15.24 -1.74 -30.43
C TYR A 297 16.48 -2.24 -29.68
N ARG A 298 16.36 -3.30 -28.86
CA ARG A 298 17.45 -3.94 -28.10
C ARG A 298 18.64 -4.29 -29.01
N GLN A 299 18.37 -4.94 -30.15
CA GLN A 299 19.37 -5.28 -31.16
C GLN A 299 19.99 -4.04 -31.82
N ASN A 300 19.19 -3.04 -32.17
CA ASN A 300 19.70 -1.78 -32.75
C ASN A 300 20.58 -0.99 -31.77
N LEU A 301 20.24 -0.95 -30.49
CA LEU A 301 21.02 -0.32 -29.44
C LEU A 301 22.38 -1.02 -29.27
N GLN A 302 22.38 -2.34 -29.06
CA GLN A 302 23.63 -3.13 -28.95
C GLN A 302 24.50 -3.02 -30.20
N LYS A 303 23.90 -2.93 -31.40
CA LYS A 303 24.60 -2.71 -32.68
C LYS A 303 25.16 -1.29 -32.85
N ARG A 304 24.65 -0.29 -32.12
CA ARG A 304 25.20 1.07 -32.05
C ARG A 304 26.33 1.13 -31.01
N LEU A 305 26.12 0.55 -29.83
CA LEU A 305 27.13 0.44 -28.77
C LEU A 305 28.40 -0.26 -29.28
N SER A 306 28.30 -1.47 -29.82
CA SER A 306 29.44 -2.23 -30.42
C SER A 306 30.22 -1.49 -31.53
N ARG A 307 29.65 -0.44 -32.14
CA ARG A 307 30.35 0.41 -33.12
C ARG A 307 31.02 1.63 -32.49
N THR A 308 30.40 2.18 -31.45
CA THR A 308 30.80 3.44 -30.79
C THR A 308 31.90 3.19 -29.74
N THR A 309 31.74 2.14 -28.91
CA THR A 309 32.68 1.76 -27.85
C THR A 309 34.14 1.64 -28.33
N PRO A 310 34.47 1.05 -29.50
CA PRO A 310 35.85 0.99 -29.98
C PRO A 310 36.42 2.32 -30.48
N LEU A 311 35.58 3.26 -30.94
CA LEU A 311 36.02 4.58 -31.43
C LEU A 311 36.51 5.42 -30.23
N ILE A 312 35.67 5.49 -29.18
CA ILE A 312 35.99 6.14 -27.90
C ILE A 312 37.25 5.55 -27.26
N ARG A 313 37.37 4.21 -27.24
CA ARG A 313 38.56 3.52 -26.70
C ARG A 313 39.87 3.82 -27.44
N ARG A 314 39.83 4.31 -28.68
CA ARG A 314 41.01 4.82 -29.41
C ARG A 314 41.18 6.34 -29.33
N GLY A 315 40.18 7.05 -28.82
CA GLY A 315 40.11 8.52 -28.83
C GLY A 315 39.75 9.10 -30.20
N GLU A 316 39.01 8.35 -31.02
CA GLU A 316 38.45 8.79 -32.31
C GLU A 316 37.09 9.48 -32.15
N GLU A 317 36.39 9.19 -31.05
CA GLU A 317 35.18 9.86 -30.56
C GLU A 317 35.33 10.11 -29.04
N GLU A 318 34.47 10.96 -28.47
CA GLU A 318 34.43 11.26 -27.03
C GLU A 318 33.22 10.57 -26.35
N GLU A 319 33.24 10.46 -25.01
CA GLU A 319 32.25 9.65 -24.26
C GLU A 319 30.81 10.11 -24.43
N ASP A 320 30.58 11.41 -24.70
CA ASP A 320 29.27 11.98 -25.01
C ASP A 320 28.55 11.24 -26.14
N ALA A 321 29.28 10.62 -27.08
CA ALA A 321 28.68 9.81 -28.14
C ALA A 321 27.93 8.57 -27.62
N LEU A 322 28.26 8.03 -26.44
CA LEU A 322 27.45 7.00 -25.76
C LEU A 322 26.27 7.63 -25.01
N THR A 323 26.47 8.78 -24.37
CA THR A 323 25.41 9.53 -23.69
C THR A 323 24.31 9.97 -24.67
N ASP A 324 24.65 10.30 -25.92
CA ASP A 324 23.71 10.59 -27.03
C ASP A 324 22.95 9.35 -27.56
N LEU A 325 23.46 8.14 -27.31
CA LEU A 325 22.69 6.91 -27.53
C LEU A 325 21.67 6.70 -26.40
N LEU A 326 22.06 6.99 -25.16
CA LEU A 326 21.28 6.72 -23.94
C LEU A 326 20.24 7.82 -23.62
N SER A 327 20.48 9.07 -24.04
CA SER A 327 19.56 10.20 -23.87
C SER A 327 18.62 10.45 -25.06
N ASN A 328 18.67 9.58 -26.07
CA ASN A 328 18.00 9.80 -27.35
C ASN A 328 16.46 9.83 -27.24
N LYS A 329 15.78 10.60 -28.10
CA LYS A 329 14.30 10.60 -28.19
C LYS A 329 13.70 9.21 -28.45
N GLN A 330 14.42 8.32 -29.13
CA GLN A 330 14.00 6.92 -29.27
C GLN A 330 13.95 6.20 -27.91
N GLN A 331 14.92 6.45 -27.01
CA GLN A 331 14.96 5.83 -25.68
C GLN A 331 13.86 6.36 -24.75
N ALA A 332 13.35 7.58 -24.94
CA ALA A 332 12.18 8.05 -24.18
C ALA A 332 10.94 7.18 -24.42
N LEU A 333 10.70 6.78 -25.68
CA LEU A 333 9.63 5.83 -26.04
C LEU A 333 9.95 4.40 -25.57
N PHE A 334 11.15 3.90 -25.85
CA PHE A 334 11.59 2.57 -25.39
C PHE A 334 12.11 2.54 -23.93
N SER A 335 11.59 3.42 -23.07
CA SER A 335 11.99 3.50 -21.65
C SER A 335 11.26 2.45 -20.82
N GLY A 336 11.89 1.91 -19.77
CA GLY A 336 11.29 0.89 -18.90
C GLY A 336 9.94 1.32 -18.29
N LEU A 337 9.77 2.63 -18.05
CA LEU A 337 8.50 3.21 -17.58
C LEU A 337 7.38 3.08 -18.64
N GLN A 338 7.62 3.51 -19.88
CA GLN A 338 6.62 3.50 -20.94
C GLN A 338 6.32 2.07 -21.43
N LEU A 339 7.35 1.22 -21.51
CA LEU A 339 7.19 -0.21 -21.80
C LEU A 339 6.38 -0.92 -20.70
N SER A 340 6.60 -0.61 -19.42
CA SER A 340 5.78 -1.14 -18.32
C SER A 340 4.34 -0.63 -18.40
N ALA A 341 4.12 0.68 -18.58
CA ALA A 341 2.79 1.28 -18.66
C ALA A 341 1.95 0.80 -19.87
N PHE A 342 2.58 0.22 -20.90
CA PHE A 342 1.89 -0.54 -21.93
C PHE A 342 1.49 -1.94 -21.43
N LEU A 343 2.41 -2.69 -20.83
CA LEU A 343 2.12 -4.02 -20.28
C LEU A 343 1.06 -3.97 -19.18
N ASP A 344 1.08 -2.97 -18.28
CA ASP A 344 0.09 -2.77 -17.23
C ASP A 344 -1.34 -2.63 -17.79
N ARG A 345 -1.48 -1.88 -18.90
CA ARG A 345 -2.77 -1.71 -19.59
C ARG A 345 -3.20 -2.98 -20.34
N ARG A 346 -2.27 -3.75 -20.90
CA ARG A 346 -2.59 -5.05 -21.52
C ARG A 346 -2.93 -6.11 -20.47
N GLU A 347 -2.31 -6.06 -19.29
CA GLU A 347 -2.64 -6.90 -18.14
C GLU A 347 -4.07 -6.63 -17.65
N GLN A 348 -4.49 -5.36 -17.57
CA GLN A 348 -5.88 -4.99 -17.26
C GLN A 348 -6.88 -5.48 -18.32
N GLU A 349 -6.56 -5.37 -19.63
CA GLU A 349 -7.39 -5.93 -20.71
C GLU A 349 -7.54 -7.46 -20.58
N LEU A 350 -6.43 -8.15 -20.31
CA LEU A 350 -6.40 -9.61 -20.13
C LEU A 350 -7.20 -10.06 -18.91
N VAL A 351 -7.07 -9.37 -17.77
CA VAL A 351 -7.85 -9.63 -16.55
C VAL A 351 -9.35 -9.38 -16.79
N PHE A 352 -9.70 -8.30 -17.50
CA PHE A 352 -11.09 -8.02 -17.88
C PHE A 352 -11.66 -9.17 -18.72
N VAL A 353 -10.98 -9.57 -19.80
CA VAL A 353 -11.45 -10.65 -20.69
C VAL A 353 -11.51 -12.00 -19.97
N ASN A 354 -10.48 -12.37 -19.19
CA ASN A 354 -10.48 -13.59 -18.38
C ASN A 354 -11.69 -13.64 -17.44
N SER A 355 -12.05 -12.54 -16.77
CA SER A 355 -13.18 -12.53 -15.81
C SER A 355 -14.54 -12.90 -16.44
N TYR A 356 -14.71 -12.72 -17.75
CA TYR A 356 -15.88 -13.21 -18.47
C TYR A 356 -15.67 -14.64 -19.00
N LEU A 357 -14.45 -15.04 -19.38
CA LEU A 357 -14.15 -16.43 -19.73
C LEU A 357 -14.36 -17.39 -18.54
N ASP A 358 -13.96 -17.01 -17.33
CA ASP A 358 -14.16 -17.82 -16.12
C ASP A 358 -15.65 -17.99 -15.79
N VAL A 359 -16.45 -16.95 -16.05
CA VAL A 359 -17.92 -16.91 -15.88
C VAL A 359 -18.66 -17.67 -16.99
N LEU A 360 -18.07 -17.77 -18.19
CA LEU A 360 -18.63 -18.43 -19.37
C LEU A 360 -17.90 -19.75 -19.72
N LYS A 361 -17.14 -20.33 -18.79
CA LYS A 361 -16.29 -21.52 -18.97
C LYS A 361 -17.00 -22.76 -19.55
N ASP A 362 -18.31 -22.85 -19.36
CA ASP A 362 -19.17 -23.96 -19.80
C ASP A 362 -19.77 -23.70 -21.21
N VAL A 363 -19.29 -22.68 -21.91
CA VAL A 363 -19.70 -22.25 -23.26
C VAL A 363 -18.52 -22.37 -24.24
N ASP A 364 -18.74 -22.96 -25.41
CA ASP A 364 -17.71 -23.14 -26.44
C ASP A 364 -17.09 -21.79 -26.87
N VAL A 365 -15.76 -21.68 -26.82
CA VAL A 365 -15.05 -20.51 -27.35
C VAL A 365 -14.67 -20.74 -28.80
N VAL A 366 -14.93 -19.74 -29.65
CA VAL A 366 -14.72 -19.73 -31.08
C VAL A 366 -13.67 -18.66 -31.41
N SER A 367 -12.41 -19.11 -31.45
CA SER A 367 -11.22 -18.25 -31.56
C SER A 367 -10.97 -17.68 -32.95
N THR A 368 -11.57 -18.24 -34.00
CA THR A 368 -11.37 -17.77 -35.39
C THR A 368 -12.67 -17.66 -36.18
N ARG A 369 -12.69 -16.71 -37.13
CA ARG A 369 -13.80 -16.54 -38.08
C ARG A 369 -14.13 -17.83 -38.84
N LYS A 370 -13.12 -18.65 -39.18
CA LYS A 370 -13.30 -19.95 -39.87
C LYS A 370 -14.03 -20.99 -39.03
N GLU A 371 -13.96 -20.92 -37.70
CA GLU A 371 -14.70 -21.81 -36.80
C GLU A 371 -16.15 -21.31 -36.63
N LEU A 372 -16.34 -19.98 -36.57
CA LEU A 372 -17.67 -19.36 -36.60
C LEU A 372 -18.42 -19.73 -37.89
N ASP A 373 -17.81 -19.52 -39.06
CA ASP A 373 -18.41 -19.81 -40.37
C ASP A 373 -18.81 -21.30 -40.48
N ARG A 374 -18.02 -22.22 -39.90
CA ARG A 374 -18.34 -23.66 -39.83
C ARG A 374 -19.54 -23.98 -38.93
N LEU A 375 -19.77 -23.22 -37.87
CA LEU A 375 -20.93 -23.38 -36.99
C LEU A 375 -22.20 -22.80 -37.63
N LEU A 376 -22.08 -21.68 -38.34
CA LEU A 376 -23.21 -21.03 -39.03
C LEU A 376 -23.76 -21.87 -40.19
N VAL A 377 -22.92 -22.65 -40.89
CA VAL A 377 -23.39 -23.56 -41.97
C VAL A 377 -23.85 -24.94 -41.48
N ASN A 378 -24.03 -25.15 -40.17
CA ASN A 378 -24.45 -26.45 -39.62
C ASN A 378 -25.99 -26.62 -39.71
N PRO A 379 -26.54 -27.50 -40.56
CA PRO A 379 -27.99 -27.65 -40.74
C PRO A 379 -28.71 -28.29 -39.55
N SER A 380 -27.98 -28.67 -38.48
CA SER A 380 -28.58 -29.10 -37.21
C SER A 380 -28.79 -27.94 -36.21
N LEU A 381 -28.29 -26.74 -36.53
CA LEU A 381 -28.42 -25.54 -35.70
C LEU A 381 -29.30 -24.52 -36.41
N ARG A 382 -30.44 -24.18 -35.82
CA ARG A 382 -31.26 -23.05 -36.26
C ARG A 382 -30.74 -21.73 -35.71
N TRP A 383 -30.28 -21.73 -34.46
CA TRP A 383 -29.87 -20.51 -33.77
C TRP A 383 -28.44 -20.58 -33.29
N VAL A 384 -27.67 -19.51 -33.51
CA VAL A 384 -26.38 -19.32 -32.85
C VAL A 384 -26.40 -18.00 -32.08
N VAL A 385 -26.14 -18.07 -30.78
CA VAL A 385 -26.09 -16.90 -29.88
C VAL A 385 -24.64 -16.72 -29.45
N ALA A 386 -24.02 -15.62 -29.86
CA ALA A 386 -22.61 -15.36 -29.60
C ALA A 386 -22.44 -14.24 -28.58
N PHE A 387 -21.68 -14.49 -27.52
CA PHE A 387 -21.14 -13.46 -26.63
C PHE A 387 -19.87 -12.92 -27.29
N VAL A 388 -19.92 -11.67 -27.78
CA VAL A 388 -18.88 -11.10 -28.64
C VAL A 388 -18.11 -10.03 -27.88
N PHE A 389 -16.79 -10.21 -27.77
CA PHE A 389 -15.88 -9.11 -27.43
C PHE A 389 -15.61 -8.28 -28.69
N THR A 390 -16.00 -7.01 -28.67
CA THR A 390 -16.09 -6.17 -29.88
C THR A 390 -14.94 -5.20 -30.09
N SER A 391 -14.13 -4.97 -29.05
CA SER A 391 -12.99 -4.02 -29.05
C SER A 391 -11.61 -4.70 -28.99
N LEU A 392 -11.52 -6.02 -29.12
CA LEU A 392 -10.20 -6.70 -29.05
C LEU A 392 -9.32 -6.44 -30.27
N GLN A 393 -9.94 -6.20 -31.43
CA GLN A 393 -9.23 -5.84 -32.66
C GLN A 393 -8.65 -4.41 -32.64
N ASP A 394 -9.14 -3.54 -31.76
CA ASP A 394 -8.87 -2.09 -31.75
C ASP A 394 -7.36 -1.77 -31.74
N GLY A 395 -6.94 -0.80 -32.55
CA GLY A 395 -5.55 -0.39 -32.68
C GLY A 395 -4.99 0.22 -31.39
N ASP A 396 -3.68 0.11 -31.20
CA ASP A 396 -2.97 0.76 -30.09
C ASP A 396 -2.05 1.86 -30.65
N SER A 397 -2.25 3.10 -30.20
CA SER A 397 -1.49 4.25 -30.66
C SER A 397 0.00 4.13 -30.32
N TYR A 398 0.32 3.60 -29.13
CA TYR A 398 1.68 3.46 -28.66
C TYR A 398 2.45 2.40 -29.45
N LEU A 399 1.82 1.28 -29.84
CA LEU A 399 2.44 0.34 -30.77
C LEU A 399 2.78 1.00 -32.12
N SER A 400 1.90 1.88 -32.60
CA SER A 400 2.10 2.64 -33.83
C SER A 400 3.27 3.64 -33.68
N ASP A 401 3.40 4.30 -32.53
CA ASP A 401 4.52 5.20 -32.23
C ASP A 401 5.86 4.46 -32.14
N LEU A 402 5.91 3.27 -31.52
CA LEU A 402 7.10 2.43 -31.47
C LEU A 402 7.53 1.95 -32.87
N GLU A 403 6.59 1.58 -33.74
CA GLU A 403 6.86 1.16 -35.12
C GLU A 403 7.36 2.33 -35.99
N ASN A 404 6.71 3.49 -35.90
CA ASN A 404 7.15 4.73 -36.56
C ASN A 404 8.56 5.16 -36.08
N SER A 405 8.84 5.06 -34.78
CA SER A 405 10.14 5.38 -34.17
C SER A 405 11.29 4.52 -34.70
N LEU A 406 11.03 3.26 -35.03
CA LEU A 406 12.02 2.34 -35.63
C LEU A 406 12.13 2.49 -37.15
N ALA A 407 11.06 2.91 -37.84
CA ALA A 407 11.05 3.12 -39.29
C ALA A 407 11.70 4.45 -39.72
N ALA A 408 11.70 5.47 -38.86
CA ALA A 408 12.09 6.84 -39.19
C ALA A 408 13.59 7.01 -39.54
N LYS A 409 13.90 7.12 -40.85
CA LYS A 409 15.23 7.51 -41.36
C LYS A 409 15.47 9.02 -41.49
N LYS A 410 14.53 9.87 -41.06
CA LYS A 410 14.65 11.34 -41.02
C LYS A 410 13.93 11.90 -39.79
N SER A 411 14.29 13.13 -39.43
CA SER A 411 13.81 13.86 -38.26
C SER A 411 12.28 13.96 -38.18
N PHE A 412 11.70 13.32 -37.17
CA PHE A 412 10.33 13.60 -36.73
C PHE A 412 10.37 14.80 -35.76
N CYS A 413 9.61 15.85 -36.05
CA CYS A 413 9.28 16.86 -35.05
C CYS A 413 8.27 16.26 -34.06
N PRO A 414 8.33 16.60 -32.76
CA PRO A 414 7.32 16.13 -31.84
C PRO A 414 5.98 16.79 -32.17
N VAL A 415 5.00 15.98 -32.54
CA VAL A 415 3.66 16.20 -31.96
C VAL A 415 3.87 16.15 -30.45
N ALA A 416 3.34 17.13 -29.71
CA ALA A 416 3.43 17.10 -28.25
C ALA A 416 2.88 15.75 -27.77
N MET A 417 3.57 15.06 -26.85
CA MET A 417 3.16 13.71 -26.44
C MET A 417 1.70 13.75 -26.01
N THR A 418 0.83 13.19 -26.87
CA THR A 418 -0.61 13.27 -26.67
C THR A 418 -0.91 12.50 -25.41
N SER A 419 -1.44 13.23 -24.43
CA SER A 419 -1.73 12.70 -23.10
C SER A 419 -2.47 11.37 -23.24
N THR A 420 -2.01 10.36 -22.50
CA THR A 420 -2.72 9.10 -22.24
C THR A 420 -3.91 9.37 -21.30
N SER A 421 -4.76 10.30 -21.74
CA SER A 421 -5.98 10.82 -21.11
C SER A 421 -7.24 10.23 -21.75
N GLU A 422 -7.13 9.66 -22.95
CA GLU A 422 -8.17 8.83 -23.52
C GLU A 422 -8.11 7.44 -22.88
N LYS A 423 -9.17 7.10 -22.16
CA LYS A 423 -9.32 5.82 -21.47
C LYS A 423 -9.55 4.69 -22.46
N LEU A 424 -8.89 3.55 -22.25
CA LEU A 424 -9.08 2.36 -23.07
C LEU A 424 -10.48 1.75 -22.84
N TRP A 425 -10.99 1.00 -23.82
CA TRP A 425 -12.38 0.52 -23.86
C TRP A 425 -12.84 -0.20 -22.58
N PHE A 426 -11.97 -0.97 -21.93
CA PHE A 426 -12.26 -1.70 -20.67
C PHE A 426 -12.27 -0.80 -19.42
N GLU A 427 -11.59 0.35 -19.46
CA GLU A 427 -11.53 1.34 -18.36
C GLU A 427 -12.82 2.19 -18.26
N HIS A 428 -13.70 2.13 -19.27
CA HIS A 428 -14.97 2.86 -19.27
C HIS A 428 -16.02 2.16 -18.40
N ARG A 429 -16.50 2.87 -17.37
CA ARG A 429 -17.50 2.36 -16.40
C ARG A 429 -18.78 1.85 -17.07
N GLU A 430 -19.24 2.52 -18.12
CA GLU A 430 -20.48 2.15 -18.81
C GLU A 430 -20.30 0.92 -19.71
N ILE A 431 -19.13 0.72 -20.33
CA ILE A 431 -18.80 -0.53 -21.04
C ILE A 431 -18.73 -1.70 -20.03
N SER A 432 -18.03 -1.51 -18.91
CA SER A 432 -18.02 -2.45 -17.78
C SER A 432 -19.43 -2.79 -17.25
N LYS A 433 -20.37 -1.85 -17.31
CA LYS A 433 -21.77 -2.02 -16.89
C LYS A 433 -22.62 -2.72 -17.95
N LYS A 434 -22.46 -2.40 -19.24
CA LYS A 434 -23.08 -3.12 -20.37
C LYS A 434 -22.64 -4.58 -20.37
N ALA A 435 -21.33 -4.83 -20.28
CA ALA A 435 -20.72 -6.16 -20.19
C ALA A 435 -21.32 -7.04 -19.08
N ARG A 436 -21.42 -6.52 -17.84
CA ARG A 436 -22.09 -7.22 -16.72
C ARG A 436 -23.61 -7.35 -16.88
N GLY A 437 -24.26 -6.54 -17.72
CA GLY A 437 -25.64 -6.73 -18.14
C GLY A 437 -25.75 -7.92 -19.10
N SER A 438 -25.01 -7.85 -20.21
CA SER A 438 -24.95 -8.86 -21.27
C SER A 438 -24.59 -10.24 -20.73
N ALA A 439 -23.56 -10.38 -19.90
CA ALA A 439 -23.12 -11.67 -19.37
C ALA A 439 -24.21 -12.37 -18.53
N ARG A 440 -24.98 -11.61 -17.73
CA ARG A 440 -26.10 -12.15 -16.95
C ARG A 440 -27.28 -12.55 -17.84
N ALA A 441 -27.61 -11.74 -18.85
CA ALA A 441 -28.67 -12.08 -19.81
C ALA A 441 -28.33 -13.32 -20.65
N PHE A 442 -27.06 -13.45 -21.06
CA PHE A 442 -26.53 -14.59 -21.81
C PHE A 442 -26.53 -15.88 -20.97
N LEU A 443 -26.09 -15.84 -19.71
CA LEU A 443 -26.15 -16.99 -18.80
C LEU A 443 -27.59 -17.40 -18.45
N ALA A 444 -28.47 -16.44 -18.19
CA ALA A 444 -29.88 -16.74 -17.91
C ALA A 444 -30.58 -17.46 -19.08
N LEU A 445 -30.18 -17.11 -20.31
CA LEU A 445 -30.61 -17.76 -21.55
C LEU A 445 -29.97 -19.15 -21.74
N ALA A 446 -28.68 -19.33 -21.43
CA ALA A 446 -27.93 -20.56 -21.65
C ALA A 446 -28.60 -21.82 -21.06
N HIS A 447 -29.15 -21.71 -19.85
CA HIS A 447 -29.83 -22.83 -19.17
C HIS A 447 -31.26 -23.12 -19.69
N ARG A 448 -31.77 -22.32 -20.64
CA ARG A 448 -33.20 -22.30 -21.05
C ARG A 448 -33.40 -22.37 -22.57
N CYS A 449 -32.31 -22.55 -23.32
CA CYS A 449 -32.31 -22.66 -24.77
C CYS A 449 -32.92 -23.96 -25.29
N SER A 450 -33.42 -23.91 -26.53
CA SER A 450 -33.84 -25.08 -27.30
C SER A 450 -32.64 -25.91 -27.82
N LYS A 451 -32.88 -27.17 -28.23
CA LYS A 451 -31.82 -28.10 -28.66
C LYS A 451 -31.19 -27.77 -30.03
N ASP A 452 -31.86 -26.93 -30.82
CA ASP A 452 -31.42 -26.37 -32.09
C ASP A 452 -30.69 -25.02 -31.93
N THR A 453 -30.45 -24.58 -30.68
CA THR A 453 -29.69 -23.38 -30.33
C THR A 453 -28.29 -23.73 -29.82
N LYS A 454 -27.25 -23.08 -30.34
CA LYS A 454 -25.88 -23.15 -29.83
C LYS A 454 -25.45 -21.80 -29.26
N LEU A 455 -24.87 -21.81 -28.06
CA LEU A 455 -24.20 -20.65 -27.47
C LEU A 455 -22.69 -20.75 -27.68
N ILE A 456 -22.05 -19.61 -27.96
CA ILE A 456 -20.60 -19.49 -28.15
C ILE A 456 -20.05 -18.18 -27.56
N VAL A 457 -18.74 -18.14 -27.31
CA VAL A 457 -17.96 -16.91 -27.02
C VAL A 457 -17.01 -16.64 -28.19
N CYS A 458 -16.91 -15.41 -28.69
CA CYS A 458 -15.96 -15.06 -29.75
C CYS A 458 -15.50 -13.59 -29.70
N ALA A 459 -14.64 -13.19 -30.63
CA ALA A 459 -14.23 -11.80 -30.83
C ALA A 459 -14.48 -11.40 -32.30
N LEU A 460 -15.16 -10.27 -32.52
CA LEU A 460 -15.45 -9.70 -33.85
C LEU A 460 -15.52 -8.16 -33.72
N PRO A 461 -14.89 -7.38 -34.61
CA PRO A 461 -14.85 -5.93 -34.47
C PRO A 461 -16.24 -5.29 -34.68
N ASP A 462 -16.66 -4.44 -33.75
CA ASP A 462 -17.93 -3.68 -33.84
C ASP A 462 -17.76 -2.30 -33.18
N LEU A 463 -17.87 -1.24 -33.99
CA LEU A 463 -17.72 0.14 -33.54
C LEU A 463 -19.02 0.74 -32.99
N ASP A 464 -20.18 0.19 -33.38
CA ASP A 464 -21.49 0.65 -32.92
C ASP A 464 -21.80 0.09 -31.51
N HIS A 465 -21.21 -1.07 -31.16
CA HIS A 465 -21.43 -1.78 -29.90
C HIS A 465 -20.12 -2.07 -29.14
N PRO A 466 -19.35 -1.04 -28.71
CA PRO A 466 -17.99 -1.20 -28.18
C PRO A 466 -17.89 -2.05 -26.89
N GLY A 467 -16.74 -2.70 -26.74
CA GLY A 467 -16.41 -3.60 -25.64
C GLY A 467 -17.05 -4.98 -25.72
N ILE A 468 -18.35 -5.09 -25.44
CA ILE A 468 -19.10 -6.37 -25.46
C ILE A 468 -20.51 -6.18 -26.05
N SER A 469 -20.93 -7.15 -26.85
CA SER A 469 -22.33 -7.29 -27.31
C SER A 469 -22.76 -8.77 -27.39
N ILE A 470 -24.06 -9.00 -27.58
CA ILE A 470 -24.60 -10.34 -27.89
C ILE A 470 -25.10 -10.31 -29.33
N TYR A 471 -24.58 -11.22 -30.15
CA TYR A 471 -25.01 -11.41 -31.53
C TYR A 471 -25.98 -12.60 -31.63
N LEU A 472 -26.97 -12.49 -32.51
CA LEU A 472 -27.93 -13.55 -32.82
C LEU A 472 -27.92 -13.87 -34.31
N TYR A 473 -27.79 -15.15 -34.63
CA TYR A 473 -27.92 -15.69 -35.98
C TYR A 473 -29.12 -16.66 -36.07
N GLU A 474 -29.87 -16.62 -37.18
CA GLU A 474 -30.97 -17.55 -37.52
C GLU A 474 -30.68 -18.20 -38.88
N ASP A 475 -30.74 -19.53 -38.93
CA ASP A 475 -30.45 -20.36 -40.12
C ASP A 475 -29.12 -20.02 -40.83
N GLY A 476 -28.14 -19.56 -40.05
CA GLY A 476 -26.79 -19.16 -40.47
C GLY A 476 -26.60 -17.66 -40.73
N GLU A 477 -27.67 -16.90 -40.92
CA GLU A 477 -27.65 -15.46 -41.23
C GLU A 477 -27.67 -14.59 -39.97
N LEU A 478 -27.01 -13.43 -40.01
CA LEU A 478 -26.92 -12.50 -38.87
C LEU A 478 -28.21 -11.67 -38.72
N VAL A 479 -28.93 -11.87 -37.63
CA VAL A 479 -30.22 -11.21 -37.34
C VAL A 479 -30.07 -9.98 -36.45
N SER A 480 -29.13 -9.98 -35.50
CA SER A 480 -28.86 -8.83 -34.63
C SER A 480 -27.45 -8.82 -34.08
N THR A 481 -26.85 -7.64 -33.95
CA THR A 481 -25.54 -7.37 -33.33
C THR A 481 -25.65 -6.86 -31.89
N ASN A 482 -26.85 -6.55 -31.41
CA ASN A 482 -27.12 -6.15 -30.01
C ASN A 482 -28.46 -6.79 -29.56
N PHE A 483 -28.46 -8.11 -29.48
CA PHE A 483 -29.59 -8.89 -29.01
C PHE A 483 -29.74 -8.78 -27.48
N GLU A 484 -30.95 -8.47 -27.01
CA GLU A 484 -31.28 -8.44 -25.58
C GLU A 484 -32.24 -9.58 -25.20
N PRO A 485 -31.77 -10.65 -24.56
CA PRO A 485 -32.64 -11.65 -23.95
C PRO A 485 -33.59 -11.00 -22.91
N PRO A 486 -34.88 -11.39 -22.83
CA PRO A 486 -35.79 -10.88 -21.80
C PRO A 486 -35.26 -11.13 -20.38
N SER A 487 -35.14 -10.07 -19.59
CA SER A 487 -34.69 -10.18 -18.19
C SER A 487 -35.74 -10.85 -17.30
N LYS A 488 -35.34 -11.30 -16.10
CA LYS A 488 -36.28 -11.70 -15.03
C LYS A 488 -37.36 -10.61 -14.86
N PRO A 489 -38.65 -10.94 -14.93
CA PRO A 489 -39.73 -9.96 -14.75
C PRO A 489 -40.04 -9.72 -13.27
N LEU A 490 -40.70 -8.59 -12.96
CA LEU A 490 -41.21 -8.30 -11.61
C LEU A 490 -42.41 -9.20 -11.27
N PRO A 491 -42.71 -9.46 -9.98
CA PRO A 491 -43.86 -10.26 -9.56
C PRO A 491 -45.19 -9.84 -10.21
N PRO A 492 -46.14 -10.79 -10.40
CA PRO A 492 -47.42 -10.48 -11.02
C PRO A 492 -48.32 -9.74 -10.02
N SER A 493 -49.00 -8.69 -10.48
CA SER A 493 -49.98 -7.98 -9.67
C SER A 493 -51.33 -8.70 -9.76
N ILE A 494 -51.92 -9.04 -8.61
CA ILE A 494 -53.19 -9.78 -8.56
C ILE A 494 -54.37 -8.81 -8.71
N GLY A 495 -55.29 -9.12 -9.61
CA GLY A 495 -56.50 -8.35 -9.91
C GLY A 495 -57.75 -8.97 -9.26
N GLU A 496 -58.75 -9.28 -10.09
CA GLU A 496 -59.99 -9.93 -9.64
C GLU A 496 -59.73 -11.35 -9.09
N VAL A 497 -60.38 -11.68 -7.96
CA VAL A 497 -60.24 -12.97 -7.25
C VAL A 497 -61.63 -13.58 -7.05
N CYS A 498 -61.83 -14.79 -7.56
CA CYS A 498 -63.09 -15.53 -7.53
C CYS A 498 -63.00 -16.76 -6.61
N GLN A 499 -64.01 -17.63 -6.65
CA GLN A 499 -64.04 -18.91 -5.95
C GLN A 499 -63.06 -19.93 -6.57
N ASP A 500 -62.90 -19.92 -7.89
CA ASP A 500 -62.19 -20.91 -8.70
C ASP A 500 -61.10 -20.32 -9.60
N SER A 501 -60.89 -19.01 -9.56
CA SER A 501 -59.99 -18.30 -10.49
C SER A 501 -59.40 -17.02 -9.93
N MET A 502 -58.25 -16.59 -10.48
CA MET A 502 -57.62 -15.30 -10.17
C MET A 502 -57.05 -14.66 -11.44
N GLN A 503 -57.24 -13.35 -11.59
CA GLN A 503 -56.61 -12.56 -12.64
C GLN A 503 -55.23 -12.09 -12.21
N LEU A 504 -54.24 -12.33 -13.07
CA LEU A 504 -52.87 -11.83 -12.96
C LEU A 504 -52.65 -10.68 -13.95
N THR A 505 -51.89 -9.67 -13.55
CA THR A 505 -51.36 -8.63 -14.42
C THR A 505 -49.83 -8.74 -14.46
N PHE A 506 -49.26 -8.83 -15.67
CA PHE A 506 -47.84 -8.98 -15.90
C PHE A 506 -47.14 -7.63 -16.06
N ASN A 507 -46.03 -7.49 -15.35
CA ASN A 507 -45.16 -6.33 -15.42
C ASN A 507 -44.05 -6.59 -16.47
N ALA A 508 -43.94 -5.70 -17.46
CA ALA A 508 -42.98 -5.91 -18.55
C ALA A 508 -41.52 -5.92 -18.05
N ALA A 509 -40.79 -6.99 -18.38
CA ALA A 509 -39.37 -7.17 -18.04
C ALA A 509 -38.53 -5.93 -18.38
N SER A 510 -37.54 -5.58 -17.54
CA SER A 510 -36.79 -4.33 -17.66
C SER A 510 -36.00 -4.19 -18.96
N TYR A 511 -35.49 -5.31 -19.51
CA TYR A 511 -34.75 -5.37 -20.78
C TYR A 511 -35.30 -6.48 -21.70
N GLY A 512 -34.99 -6.44 -23.00
CA GLY A 512 -35.42 -7.47 -23.97
C GLY A 512 -36.93 -7.49 -24.31
N LYS A 513 -37.68 -6.41 -24.04
CA LYS A 513 -39.14 -6.32 -24.26
C LYS A 513 -39.58 -6.61 -25.71
N ALA A 514 -38.73 -6.33 -26.70
CA ALA A 514 -39.00 -6.59 -28.11
C ALA A 514 -39.22 -8.10 -28.37
N GLU A 515 -38.37 -8.93 -27.76
CA GLU A 515 -38.26 -10.37 -28.00
C GLU A 515 -39.33 -11.22 -27.30
N ILE A 516 -40.11 -10.62 -26.39
CA ILE A 516 -41.20 -11.30 -25.68
C ILE A 516 -42.31 -11.66 -26.67
N SER A 517 -42.60 -12.95 -26.82
CA SER A 517 -43.64 -13.53 -27.67
C SER A 517 -44.85 -14.05 -26.89
N GLY A 518 -44.68 -14.32 -25.60
CA GLY A 518 -45.71 -14.76 -24.65
C GLY A 518 -45.18 -14.80 -23.23
N TYR A 519 -45.91 -15.43 -22.32
CA TYR A 519 -45.53 -15.63 -20.93
C TYR A 519 -45.84 -17.05 -20.46
N ARG A 520 -45.01 -17.61 -19.58
CA ARG A 520 -45.26 -18.87 -18.89
C ARG A 520 -45.59 -18.55 -17.44
N VAL A 521 -46.83 -18.75 -17.04
CA VAL A 521 -47.29 -18.61 -15.65
C VAL A 521 -47.04 -19.91 -14.90
N GLU A 522 -46.66 -19.82 -13.64
CA GLU A 522 -46.49 -20.95 -12.74
C GLU A 522 -47.20 -20.63 -11.42
N TYR A 523 -48.05 -21.55 -10.95
CA TYR A 523 -48.81 -21.37 -9.70
C TYR A 523 -48.69 -22.58 -8.77
N ARG A 524 -48.82 -22.36 -7.45
CA ARG A 524 -48.88 -23.44 -6.46
C ARG A 524 -49.78 -23.08 -5.28
N PRO A 525 -50.51 -24.04 -4.69
CA PRO A 525 -51.19 -23.82 -3.42
C PRO A 525 -50.18 -23.81 -2.26
N VAL A 526 -50.46 -23.00 -1.24
CA VAL A 526 -49.63 -22.89 -0.04
C VAL A 526 -49.59 -24.22 0.71
N GLY A 527 -48.38 -24.71 0.98
CA GLY A 527 -48.13 -26.03 1.57
C GLY A 527 -47.80 -27.13 0.57
N GLN A 528 -47.78 -26.85 -0.74
CA GLN A 528 -47.19 -27.75 -1.76
C GLN A 528 -45.90 -27.15 -2.32
N GLU A 529 -44.92 -28.01 -2.61
CA GLU A 529 -43.62 -27.59 -3.15
C GLU A 529 -43.65 -27.33 -4.66
N ASN A 530 -44.39 -28.18 -5.39
CA ASN A 530 -44.42 -28.21 -6.85
C ASN A 530 -45.22 -27.05 -7.46
N TRP A 531 -44.68 -26.48 -8.55
CA TRP A 531 -45.33 -25.47 -9.37
C TRP A 531 -46.04 -26.09 -10.58
N VAL A 532 -47.23 -25.59 -10.91
CA VAL A 532 -48.02 -25.99 -12.08
C VAL A 532 -47.86 -24.94 -13.20
N PRO A 533 -47.28 -25.28 -14.36
CA PRO A 533 -47.05 -24.33 -15.45
C PRO A 533 -48.25 -24.19 -16.40
N VAL A 534 -48.46 -22.98 -16.91
CA VAL A 534 -49.52 -22.61 -17.87
C VAL A 534 -48.94 -21.62 -18.90
N GLU A 535 -49.04 -21.96 -20.19
CA GLU A 535 -48.47 -21.16 -21.29
C GLU A 535 -49.49 -20.13 -21.82
N VAL A 536 -49.12 -18.85 -21.79
CA VAL A 536 -49.91 -17.70 -22.22
C VAL A 536 -49.38 -17.16 -23.55
N LYS A 537 -50.16 -17.29 -24.61
CA LYS A 537 -49.75 -16.94 -25.99
C LYS A 537 -49.99 -15.46 -26.29
N GLY A 538 -48.97 -14.79 -26.84
CA GLY A 538 -49.04 -13.38 -27.23
C GLY A 538 -48.70 -12.41 -26.10
N LYS A 539 -48.44 -11.15 -26.45
CA LYS A 539 -48.00 -10.07 -25.54
C LYS A 539 -49.14 -9.50 -24.66
N GLN A 540 -50.10 -10.32 -24.23
CA GLN A 540 -51.20 -9.87 -23.35
C GLN A 540 -50.67 -9.58 -21.94
N GLN A 541 -51.04 -8.44 -21.37
CA GLN A 541 -50.59 -8.02 -20.03
C GLN A 541 -51.45 -8.59 -18.88
N THR A 542 -52.56 -9.25 -19.18
CA THR A 542 -53.48 -9.82 -18.18
C THR A 542 -53.84 -11.26 -18.53
N PHE A 543 -53.89 -12.14 -17.54
CA PHE A 543 -54.24 -13.55 -17.70
C PHE A 543 -55.02 -14.08 -16.49
N THR A 544 -56.11 -14.81 -16.71
CA THR A 544 -56.88 -15.43 -15.62
C THR A 544 -56.49 -16.89 -15.47
N VAL A 545 -55.94 -17.26 -14.31
CA VAL A 545 -55.74 -18.66 -13.91
C VAL A 545 -57.07 -19.21 -13.41
N THR A 546 -57.51 -20.35 -13.95
CA THR A 546 -58.83 -20.98 -13.66
C THR A 546 -58.65 -22.42 -13.18
N GLY A 547 -59.59 -22.92 -12.36
CA GLY A 547 -59.52 -24.27 -11.79
C GLY A 547 -58.75 -24.33 -10.46
N LEU A 548 -58.72 -23.21 -9.73
CA LEU A 548 -58.23 -23.13 -8.36
C LEU A 548 -59.28 -23.69 -7.38
N HIS A 549 -58.84 -24.13 -6.20
CA HIS A 549 -59.75 -24.60 -5.15
C HIS A 549 -60.14 -23.45 -4.22
N SER A 550 -61.45 -23.32 -3.94
CA SER A 550 -62.03 -22.33 -3.03
C SER A 550 -61.38 -22.31 -1.63
N SER A 551 -61.34 -21.14 -0.99
CA SER A 551 -60.67 -20.90 0.31
C SER A 551 -59.18 -21.27 0.41
N VAL A 552 -58.52 -21.76 -0.66
CA VAL A 552 -57.09 -22.13 -0.66
C VAL A 552 -56.22 -20.90 -0.97
N GLY A 553 -55.08 -20.80 -0.28
CA GLY A 553 -54.05 -19.80 -0.57
C GLY A 553 -53.15 -20.26 -1.71
N TYR A 554 -52.85 -19.37 -2.66
CA TYR A 554 -51.98 -19.62 -3.81
C TYR A 554 -50.85 -18.58 -3.89
N GLN A 555 -49.73 -18.99 -4.49
CA GLN A 555 -48.68 -18.10 -4.99
C GLN A 555 -48.56 -18.25 -6.50
N PHE A 556 -48.16 -17.16 -7.17
CA PHE A 556 -47.98 -17.08 -8.62
C PHE A 556 -46.61 -16.50 -8.97
N GLN A 557 -45.94 -17.07 -9.97
CA GLN A 557 -44.76 -16.50 -10.61
C GLN A 557 -44.91 -16.63 -12.13
N TYR A 558 -44.09 -15.94 -12.92
CA TYR A 558 -44.13 -16.09 -14.39
C TYR A 558 -42.80 -15.73 -15.06
N ALA A 559 -42.50 -16.38 -16.17
CA ALA A 559 -41.37 -16.07 -17.06
C ALA A 559 -41.86 -15.45 -18.37
N ALA A 560 -41.04 -14.61 -19.01
CA ALA A 560 -41.27 -14.13 -20.37
C ALA A 560 -40.76 -15.16 -21.39
N VAL A 561 -41.54 -15.45 -22.43
CA VAL A 561 -41.21 -16.44 -23.47
C VAL A 561 -40.72 -15.73 -24.73
N SER A 562 -39.52 -16.05 -25.20
CA SER A 562 -38.90 -15.52 -26.42
C SER A 562 -38.80 -16.58 -27.52
N ARG A 563 -38.26 -16.21 -28.70
CA ARG A 563 -37.99 -17.15 -29.81
C ARG A 563 -36.98 -18.25 -29.46
N LEU A 564 -36.10 -18.01 -28.48
CA LEU A 564 -34.99 -18.91 -28.12
C LEU A 564 -35.26 -19.78 -26.88
N GLY A 565 -36.29 -19.43 -26.10
CA GLY A 565 -36.53 -19.98 -24.77
C GLY A 565 -37.22 -18.97 -23.85
N PHE A 566 -37.42 -19.34 -22.59
CA PHE A 566 -38.05 -18.50 -21.56
C PHE A 566 -37.01 -17.89 -20.61
N SER A 567 -37.37 -16.77 -19.95
CA SER A 567 -36.53 -16.09 -18.96
C SER A 567 -36.43 -16.86 -17.63
N GLU A 568 -35.75 -16.26 -16.65
CA GLU A 568 -36.06 -16.55 -15.25
C GLU A 568 -37.52 -16.20 -14.93
N SER A 569 -38.17 -17.01 -14.09
CA SER A 569 -39.47 -16.68 -13.50
C SER A 569 -39.31 -15.51 -12.53
N SER A 570 -40.35 -14.68 -12.38
CA SER A 570 -40.42 -13.64 -11.36
C SER A 570 -40.21 -14.22 -9.96
N ASP A 571 -39.94 -13.37 -8.98
CA ASP A 571 -40.16 -13.78 -7.58
C ASP A 571 -41.66 -14.10 -7.37
N PRO A 572 -42.00 -15.01 -6.45
CA PRO A 572 -43.38 -15.36 -6.15
C PRO A 572 -44.21 -14.14 -5.69
N SER A 573 -45.48 -14.12 -6.04
CA SER A 573 -46.47 -13.20 -5.47
C SER A 573 -46.64 -13.42 -3.96
N ASP A 574 -47.22 -12.41 -3.31
CA ASP A 574 -47.89 -12.58 -2.03
C ASP A 574 -48.93 -13.72 -2.09
N ILE A 575 -49.22 -14.28 -0.92
CA ILE A 575 -50.20 -15.35 -0.76
C ILE A 575 -51.61 -14.75 -0.86
N VAL A 576 -52.34 -15.08 -1.92
CA VAL A 576 -53.75 -14.69 -2.10
C VAL A 576 -54.65 -15.89 -1.92
N LYS A 577 -55.78 -15.72 -1.24
CA LYS A 577 -56.79 -16.78 -1.05
C LYS A 577 -57.97 -16.58 -1.99
N THR A 578 -58.39 -17.65 -2.67
CA THR A 578 -59.67 -17.72 -3.40
C THR A 578 -60.85 -17.52 -2.45
N LEU A 579 -61.98 -17.05 -2.97
CA LEU A 579 -63.23 -16.90 -2.22
C LEU A 579 -63.81 -18.27 -1.78
N PRO A 580 -64.63 -18.31 -0.71
CA PRO A 580 -65.28 -19.53 -0.25
C PRO A 580 -66.49 -19.91 -1.12
N GLU A 581 -66.80 -21.21 -1.20
CA GLU A 581 -68.03 -21.70 -1.83
C GLU A 581 -69.25 -21.26 -1.01
N GLY A 582 -70.18 -20.52 -1.63
CA GLY A 582 -71.39 -20.06 -0.95
C GLY A 582 -71.73 -18.58 -1.10
N SER A 583 -71.27 -17.90 -2.16
CA SER A 583 -71.70 -16.52 -2.48
C SER A 583 -72.56 -16.41 -3.76
N PRO A 584 -73.83 -16.87 -3.76
CA PRO A 584 -74.80 -16.47 -4.78
C PRO A 584 -74.93 -14.94 -4.82
N GLY A 585 -74.68 -14.35 -5.99
CA GLY A 585 -74.49 -12.90 -6.11
C GLY A 585 -75.74 -12.04 -5.87
N LYS A 586 -75.53 -10.79 -5.43
CA LYS A 586 -76.57 -9.75 -5.42
C LYS A 586 -76.77 -9.15 -6.81
N ALA A 587 -77.57 -9.83 -7.63
CA ALA A 587 -78.16 -9.22 -8.81
C ALA A 587 -79.31 -8.27 -8.39
N GLN A 588 -79.05 -6.97 -8.29
CA GLN A 588 -80.11 -5.96 -8.29
C GLN A 588 -80.39 -5.51 -9.72
N LYS A 589 -81.64 -5.69 -10.16
CA LYS A 589 -82.08 -5.38 -11.52
C LYS A 589 -82.15 -3.87 -11.74
N ALA A 590 -81.83 -3.44 -12.95
CA ALA A 590 -82.07 -2.08 -13.40
C ALA A 590 -83.58 -1.76 -13.42
N ALA A 591 -83.92 -0.52 -13.05
CA ALA A 591 -85.17 0.13 -13.41
C ALA A 591 -84.84 1.31 -14.34
N VAL A 592 -85.55 1.43 -15.46
CA VAL A 592 -85.27 2.43 -16.48
C VAL A 592 -85.96 3.75 -16.15
N THR A 593 -85.20 4.85 -16.21
CA THR A 593 -85.75 6.17 -16.54
C THR A 593 -84.80 6.85 -17.51
N CYS A 594 -85.27 7.13 -18.73
CA CYS A 594 -84.50 7.84 -19.74
C CYS A 594 -84.53 9.34 -19.50
N GLN A 595 -83.42 10.05 -19.75
CA GLN A 595 -83.46 11.35 -20.46
C GLN A 595 -82.08 11.76 -21.02
N VAL A 596 -82.05 11.95 -22.33
CA VAL A 596 -81.23 12.90 -23.12
C VAL A 596 -79.70 12.91 -22.91
N SER A 597 -78.98 12.37 -23.91
CA SER A 597 -77.69 12.94 -24.36
C SER A 597 -77.94 14.05 -25.39
N PRO A 598 -76.98 14.96 -25.61
CA PRO A 598 -76.34 14.94 -26.93
C PRO A 598 -74.81 15.10 -26.90
N LEU A 599 -74.19 14.97 -28.09
CA LEU A 599 -72.75 14.91 -28.31
C LEU A 599 -72.03 16.28 -28.28
N HIS A 600 -70.70 16.20 -28.25
CA HIS A 600 -69.74 17.17 -28.83
C HIS A 600 -70.25 17.82 -30.15
N PRO A 601 -69.80 19.05 -30.54
CA PRO A 601 -68.36 19.35 -30.69
C PRO A 601 -67.90 20.83 -30.50
N GLN A 602 -66.59 21.07 -30.59
CA GLN A 602 -65.91 22.05 -31.50
C GLN A 602 -64.59 22.60 -30.91
N GLY A 603 -63.51 22.52 -31.71
CA GLY A 603 -62.47 23.56 -31.75
C GLY A 603 -62.84 24.62 -32.81
N PRO A 604 -62.05 25.71 -32.95
CA PRO A 604 -60.73 25.54 -33.58
C PRO A 604 -59.60 26.36 -32.93
N SER A 605 -58.39 26.16 -33.46
CA SER A 605 -57.16 26.89 -33.16
C SER A 605 -56.92 28.06 -34.15
N ILE A 606 -55.96 28.94 -33.86
CA ILE A 606 -54.84 29.41 -34.74
C ILE A 606 -54.19 30.73 -34.23
N SER A 607 -52.86 30.73 -34.09
CA SER A 607 -51.86 31.84 -33.99
C SER A 607 -52.10 33.08 -33.08
N GLY A 608 -51.08 33.63 -32.40
CA GLY A 608 -49.66 33.22 -32.33
C GLY A 608 -48.71 34.34 -31.84
N SER A 609 -47.40 34.08 -32.00
CA SER A 609 -46.22 34.95 -31.79
C SER A 609 -45.79 35.38 -30.36
N ASP A 610 -44.48 35.16 -30.15
CA ASP A 610 -43.50 36.00 -29.44
C ASP A 610 -43.31 36.01 -27.90
N ARG A 611 -42.23 35.29 -27.51
CA ARG A 611 -41.08 35.71 -26.65
C ARG A 611 -40.96 35.22 -25.20
N ASN A 612 -39.73 34.76 -24.96
CA ASN A 612 -38.91 34.84 -23.74
C ASN A 612 -39.32 34.04 -22.47
N ILE A 613 -38.59 32.93 -22.33
CA ILE A 613 -37.83 32.56 -21.12
C ILE A 613 -37.21 33.82 -20.45
N GLN A 614 -37.30 33.92 -19.11
CA GLN A 614 -36.15 34.21 -18.22
C GLN A 614 -36.51 33.85 -16.77
N GLU A 615 -35.49 33.64 -15.93
CA GLU A 615 -35.60 33.29 -14.51
C GLU A 615 -36.19 34.41 -13.63
N CYS A 616 -36.40 34.08 -12.35
CA CYS A 616 -36.17 35.01 -11.24
C CYS A 616 -35.28 34.32 -10.21
N GLU A 617 -33.96 34.45 -10.38
CA GLU A 617 -32.95 34.07 -9.38
C GLU A 617 -32.74 35.21 -8.33
N PRO A 618 -31.99 34.98 -7.23
CA PRO A 618 -32.01 35.87 -6.06
C PRO A 618 -31.10 37.10 -6.16
N ALA A 619 -31.30 38.07 -5.26
CA ALA A 619 -30.38 39.17 -5.02
C ALA A 619 -30.41 39.64 -3.56
N ASP A 620 -29.23 39.87 -2.96
CA ASP A 620 -29.07 40.37 -1.60
C ASP A 620 -29.54 41.83 -1.40
N LYS A 621 -29.74 42.21 -0.13
CA LYS A 621 -29.30 43.53 0.38
C LYS A 621 -29.08 43.54 1.89
N LYS A 622 -28.37 44.57 2.36
CA LYS A 622 -27.74 44.68 3.67
C LYS A 622 -28.47 45.64 4.62
N GLU A 623 -28.12 45.53 5.90
CA GLU A 623 -28.00 46.60 6.93
C GLU A 623 -27.75 48.03 6.38
N PRO A 624 -28.17 49.13 7.09
CA PRO A 624 -27.67 49.37 8.46
C PRO A 624 -28.46 50.25 9.47
N ASN A 625 -27.97 50.20 10.72
CA ASN A 625 -27.75 51.29 11.71
C ASN A 625 -28.86 52.00 12.55
N ASP A 626 -28.42 52.32 13.79
CA ASP A 626 -28.74 53.46 14.69
C ASP A 626 -30.14 53.56 15.35
N THR A 627 -30.30 53.99 16.63
CA THR A 627 -29.35 54.47 17.68
C THR A 627 -29.92 54.33 19.11
N ASP A 628 -29.09 54.65 20.14
CA ASP A 628 -29.42 55.03 21.54
C ASP A 628 -30.02 53.95 22.49
N ASP A 629 -29.77 53.91 23.81
CA ASP A 629 -28.67 54.32 24.73
C ASP A 629 -28.98 53.63 26.11
N GLU A 630 -28.19 53.49 27.19
CA GLU A 630 -26.85 53.88 27.70
C GLU A 630 -26.43 52.71 28.68
N ARG A 631 -25.44 52.63 29.62
CA ARG A 631 -24.43 53.50 30.27
C ARG A 631 -23.31 52.63 30.93
N ASN A 632 -22.37 53.31 31.59
CA ASN A 632 -21.32 52.84 32.53
C ASN A 632 -21.60 51.55 33.35
N GLY A 633 -20.60 50.78 33.81
CA GLY A 633 -19.15 50.88 33.60
C GLY A 633 -18.28 50.57 34.85
N ASN A 634 -17.10 49.98 34.60
CA ASN A 634 -15.87 50.00 35.42
C ASN A 634 -15.74 49.25 36.78
N THR A 635 -14.70 48.40 36.80
CA THR A 635 -13.68 48.24 37.88
C THR A 635 -13.79 47.09 38.90
N PHE A 636 -12.65 46.39 39.02
CA PHE A 636 -12.20 45.47 40.07
C PHE A 636 -12.50 45.93 41.50
N GLN A 637 -12.77 45.02 42.45
CA GLN A 637 -11.70 44.48 43.31
C GLN A 637 -12.10 43.22 44.12
N GLU A 638 -11.16 42.76 44.93
CA GLU A 638 -10.96 41.40 45.43
C GLU A 638 -11.18 41.33 46.97
N VAL A 639 -11.33 40.12 47.53
CA VAL A 639 -11.23 39.76 48.96
C VAL A 639 -12.27 40.35 49.96
N ALA A 640 -13.09 39.48 50.60
CA ALA A 640 -13.15 39.34 52.08
C ALA A 640 -14.18 38.31 52.63
N ARG A 641 -13.65 37.18 53.10
CA ARG A 641 -14.02 36.32 54.25
C ARG A 641 -15.22 36.65 55.20
N MET A 642 -15.85 35.53 55.65
CA MET A 642 -16.21 35.15 57.05
C MET A 642 -17.59 35.44 57.69
N SER A 643 -17.88 34.61 58.72
CA SER A 643 -19.03 34.47 59.64
C SER A 643 -20.19 33.59 59.13
N GLN A 644 -20.70 32.55 59.80
CA GLN A 644 -20.85 32.09 61.20
C GLN A 644 -22.26 32.27 61.82
N ARG A 645 -22.96 31.12 61.92
CA ARG A 645 -23.73 30.60 63.08
C ARG A 645 -25.08 31.20 63.51
N ASP A 646 -26.01 30.26 63.66
CA ASP A 646 -26.97 30.10 64.78
C ASP A 646 -28.17 31.10 64.83
N ARG A 647 -29.31 30.79 65.48
CA ARG A 647 -29.58 29.74 66.49
C ARG A 647 -31.04 29.29 66.60
N SER A 648 -31.21 28.08 67.14
CA SER A 648 -32.32 27.55 67.99
C SER A 648 -33.10 26.34 67.41
N GLY A 649 -33.33 25.25 68.17
CA GLY A 649 -32.72 24.89 69.47
C GLY A 649 -33.33 23.64 70.15
N ARG A 650 -32.60 23.07 71.13
CA ARG A 650 -32.94 21.90 72.00
C ARG A 650 -33.12 20.53 71.31
N MET A 651 -32.95 19.38 71.97
CA MET A 651 -31.95 18.94 72.98
C MET A 651 -32.01 17.40 73.13
N GLU A 652 -30.84 16.80 73.36
CA GLU A 652 -30.47 15.43 73.81
C GLU A 652 -31.23 14.84 75.03
N PRO A 653 -30.93 13.59 75.55
CA PRO A 653 -29.80 12.66 75.25
C PRO A 653 -30.08 11.12 75.17
N LEU A 654 -29.03 10.36 74.78
CA LEU A 654 -28.57 8.98 75.14
C LEU A 654 -29.52 7.77 75.34
N GLY A 655 -29.06 6.57 74.93
CA GLY A 655 -29.55 5.25 75.37
C GLY A 655 -28.92 4.06 74.61
N GLU A 656 -28.51 2.99 75.31
CA GLU A 656 -27.76 1.84 74.76
C GLU A 656 -28.60 0.58 74.45
N ALA A 657 -27.98 -0.35 73.69
CA ALA A 657 -28.00 -1.82 73.88
C ALA A 657 -29.18 -2.73 73.42
N LEU A 658 -28.74 -3.84 72.77
CA LEU A 658 -29.16 -5.25 72.93
C LEU A 658 -30.61 -5.74 72.64
N SER A 659 -30.71 -6.41 71.48
CA SER A 659 -31.10 -7.83 71.29
C SER A 659 -32.47 -8.42 71.66
N GLU A 660 -32.72 -9.57 71.00
CA GLU A 660 -33.78 -10.57 71.21
C GLU A 660 -35.20 -10.23 70.75
N ALA A 661 -35.93 -11.30 70.45
CA ALA A 661 -37.22 -11.30 69.78
C ALA A 661 -38.20 -12.20 70.54
N LEU A 662 -39.49 -11.94 70.39
CA LEU A 662 -40.55 -12.94 70.59
C LEU A 662 -41.74 -12.65 69.68
N LEU A 663 -42.57 -13.67 69.46
CA LEU A 663 -43.81 -13.63 68.68
C LEU A 663 -44.94 -13.03 69.56
N GLU A 664 -46.13 -12.62 69.09
CA GLU A 664 -47.04 -13.27 68.13
C GLU A 664 -47.93 -12.27 67.35
N LYS A 665 -48.77 -12.80 66.44
CA LYS A 665 -49.77 -12.05 65.65
C LYS A 665 -51.16 -12.13 66.29
N PRO A 666 -52.11 -11.30 65.83
CA PRO A 666 -53.22 -11.88 65.05
C PRO A 666 -53.46 -11.18 63.70
N GLU A 667 -54.39 -11.72 62.90
CA GLU A 667 -54.56 -11.41 61.48
C GLU A 667 -55.87 -10.66 61.16
N MET A 668 -55.92 -9.94 60.04
CA MET A 668 -56.83 -10.30 58.91
C MET A 668 -56.71 -9.37 57.68
N SER A 669 -56.63 -10.00 56.50
CA SER A 669 -56.89 -9.48 55.14
C SER A 669 -56.02 -8.33 54.56
N PRO A 670 -55.49 -8.47 53.33
CA PRO A 670 -54.69 -7.44 52.66
C PRO A 670 -55.43 -6.65 51.57
N SER A 671 -54.91 -5.47 51.22
CA SER A 671 -55.10 -4.85 49.90
C SER A 671 -53.74 -4.65 49.20
N PRO A 672 -53.66 -4.67 47.85
CA PRO A 672 -52.38 -4.96 47.18
C PRO A 672 -51.44 -3.75 47.13
N LYS A 673 -50.20 -3.94 47.60
CA LYS A 673 -49.09 -3.02 47.32
C LYS A 673 -48.67 -3.20 45.86
N LYS A 674 -48.52 -2.10 45.11
CA LYS A 674 -47.93 -2.13 43.76
C LYS A 674 -46.48 -2.66 43.84
N ALA A 675 -46.11 -3.53 42.91
CA ALA A 675 -44.73 -4.01 42.80
C ALA A 675 -43.80 -2.88 42.31
N ASP A 676 -42.54 -2.90 42.75
CA ASP A 676 -41.50 -1.95 42.35
C ASP A 676 -41.06 -2.29 40.91
N GLU A 677 -41.54 -1.54 39.92
CA GLU A 677 -41.32 -1.78 38.48
C GLU A 677 -39.82 -1.87 38.12
N ARG A 678 -39.43 -2.88 37.33
CA ARG A 678 -38.03 -3.19 37.04
C ARG A 678 -37.38 -2.11 36.15
N ILE A 679 -36.06 -1.94 36.28
CA ILE A 679 -35.35 -0.87 35.58
C ILE A 679 -35.33 -1.05 34.06
N THR A 680 -35.32 -2.29 33.57
CA THR A 680 -35.47 -2.63 32.15
C THR A 680 -36.74 -2.07 31.55
N ASP A 681 -37.88 -2.25 32.23
CA ASP A 681 -39.21 -1.91 31.75
C ASP A 681 -39.36 -0.38 31.64
N LYS A 682 -38.73 0.33 32.59
CA LYS A 682 -38.58 1.80 32.58
C LYS A 682 -37.66 2.28 31.46
N MET A 683 -36.60 1.54 31.13
CA MET A 683 -35.71 1.88 30.01
C MET A 683 -36.40 1.62 28.66
N ILE A 684 -37.14 0.52 28.47
CA ILE A 684 -37.91 0.25 27.24
C ILE A 684 -38.84 1.43 26.92
N LYS A 685 -39.62 1.89 27.91
CA LYS A 685 -40.53 3.05 27.79
C LYS A 685 -39.85 4.39 27.49
N GLN A 686 -38.52 4.45 27.57
CA GLN A 686 -37.72 5.64 27.28
C GLN A 686 -36.79 5.43 26.06
N SER A 687 -36.74 4.22 25.49
CA SER A 687 -35.84 3.83 24.41
C SER A 687 -36.55 3.85 23.06
N THR A 688 -35.79 3.96 21.97
CA THR A 688 -36.33 3.88 20.60
C THR A 688 -36.17 2.46 20.07
N LEU A 689 -37.20 1.90 19.43
CA LEU A 689 -37.08 0.58 18.79
C LEU A 689 -36.20 0.69 17.53
N LEU A 690 -35.24 -0.22 17.36
CA LEU A 690 -34.34 -0.30 16.20
C LEU A 690 -34.69 -1.44 15.26
N ASP A 691 -35.09 -2.58 15.82
CA ASP A 691 -35.37 -3.84 15.14
C ASP A 691 -36.59 -4.49 15.82
N ASP A 692 -37.62 -4.79 15.03
CA ASP A 692 -38.90 -5.38 15.47
C ASP A 692 -38.99 -6.90 15.21
N GLY A 693 -37.87 -7.54 14.84
CA GLY A 693 -37.75 -8.98 14.62
C GLY A 693 -37.92 -9.86 15.86
N PRO A 694 -37.58 -11.16 15.79
CA PRO A 694 -37.88 -12.18 16.82
C PRO A 694 -37.25 -11.99 18.22
N LEU A 695 -36.50 -10.91 18.44
CA LEU A 695 -35.98 -10.48 19.74
C LEU A 695 -35.77 -8.95 19.70
N PRO A 696 -36.84 -8.14 19.89
CA PRO A 696 -36.81 -6.68 19.66
C PRO A 696 -35.65 -5.94 20.33
N VAL A 697 -34.98 -5.07 19.56
CA VAL A 697 -33.76 -4.35 20.00
C VAL A 697 -34.02 -2.86 20.17
N TYR A 698 -33.66 -2.31 21.33
CA TYR A 698 -33.96 -0.94 21.74
C TYR A 698 -32.70 -0.07 21.89
N GLN A 699 -32.66 1.10 21.26
CA GLN A 699 -31.64 2.13 21.47
C GLN A 699 -31.89 2.93 22.73
N LEU A 700 -30.92 2.97 23.64
CA LEU A 700 -31.04 3.66 24.92
C LEU A 700 -31.10 5.20 24.77
N PRO A 701 -31.82 5.91 25.66
CA PRO A 701 -31.99 7.37 25.63
C PRO A 701 -30.72 8.13 26.05
N LEU A 702 -29.76 8.20 25.15
CA LEU A 702 -28.50 8.93 25.34
C LEU A 702 -28.68 10.43 25.10
N LYS A 703 -28.39 11.25 26.13
CA LYS A 703 -28.33 12.71 25.99
C LYS A 703 -26.92 13.13 25.60
N LYS A 704 -26.72 13.72 24.42
CA LYS A 704 -25.43 14.34 24.03
C LYS A 704 -25.18 15.56 24.94
N SER A 705 -24.06 15.60 25.64
CA SER A 705 -23.65 16.80 26.39
C SER A 705 -22.87 17.73 25.46
N VAL A 706 -23.36 18.95 25.24
CA VAL A 706 -22.71 19.94 24.39
C VAL A 706 -21.63 20.67 25.18
N SER A 707 -20.37 20.34 24.89
CA SER A 707 -19.19 21.16 25.24
C SER A 707 -18.92 22.17 24.13
N SER A 708 -18.37 23.34 24.47
CA SER A 708 -18.08 24.44 23.55
C SER A 708 -16.83 24.25 22.66
N CYS A 709 -16.43 23.00 22.42
CA CYS A 709 -15.21 22.63 21.71
C CYS A 709 -15.51 21.37 20.86
N ASP A 710 -15.20 21.41 19.57
CA ASP A 710 -15.70 20.42 18.59
C ASP A 710 -14.98 19.05 18.60
N GLY A 711 -13.93 18.88 19.41
CA GLY A 711 -12.99 17.75 19.30
C GLY A 711 -13.49 16.35 19.76
N PHE A 712 -14.59 16.24 20.51
CA PHE A 712 -15.10 14.92 20.94
C PHE A 712 -16.61 14.88 21.24
N ILE A 713 -17.18 13.68 21.24
CA ILE A 713 -18.60 13.44 21.55
C ILE A 713 -18.73 12.75 22.90
N LYS A 714 -19.56 13.30 23.79
CA LYS A 714 -19.92 12.70 25.06
C LYS A 714 -21.44 12.53 25.20
N TYR A 715 -21.87 11.34 25.59
CA TYR A 715 -23.25 10.96 25.84
C TYR A 715 -23.45 10.59 27.31
N LYS A 716 -24.56 11.03 27.93
CA LYS A 716 -24.94 10.69 29.31
C LYS A 716 -26.22 9.83 29.34
N LEU A 717 -26.21 8.74 30.10
CA LEU A 717 -27.37 7.90 30.40
C LEU A 717 -27.81 8.08 31.86
N GLY A 718 -28.65 9.08 32.11
CA GLY A 718 -29.11 9.45 33.46
C GLY A 718 -28.29 10.56 34.11
N TYR A 719 -28.56 10.79 35.40
CA TYR A 719 -27.97 11.88 36.19
C TYR A 719 -26.96 11.34 37.19
N GLU A 720 -25.90 12.11 37.39
CA GLU A 720 -24.75 11.80 38.24
C GLU A 720 -25.12 11.77 39.73
N ASP A 721 -24.69 10.75 40.47
CA ASP A 721 -24.80 10.66 41.93
C ASP A 721 -23.39 10.78 42.55
N PRO A 722 -23.00 11.94 43.10
CA PRO A 722 -21.68 12.15 43.69
C PRO A 722 -21.36 11.25 44.91
N LYS A 723 -22.33 10.48 45.42
CA LYS A 723 -22.12 9.49 46.49
C LYS A 723 -21.75 8.10 45.99
N LYS A 724 -21.65 7.93 44.66
CA LYS A 724 -21.26 6.67 44.01
C LYS A 724 -19.84 6.78 43.47
N PRO A 725 -19.04 5.69 43.53
CA PRO A 725 -17.79 5.65 42.79
C PRO A 725 -18.08 5.87 41.30
N HIS A 726 -17.16 6.55 40.63
CA HIS A 726 -17.11 6.64 39.18
C HIS A 726 -15.89 5.85 38.71
N LYS A 727 -16.04 5.10 37.62
CA LYS A 727 -14.97 4.33 36.97
C LYS A 727 -14.88 4.70 35.50
N VAL A 728 -13.67 4.78 34.96
CA VAL A 728 -13.40 5.17 33.57
C VAL A 728 -12.59 4.07 32.89
N ILE A 729 -13.12 3.53 31.78
CA ILE A 729 -12.41 2.57 30.93
C ILE A 729 -12.31 3.06 29.49
N MET A 730 -11.23 2.67 28.80
CA MET A 730 -11.01 2.94 27.37
C MET A 730 -10.90 1.62 26.60
N VAL A 731 -11.74 1.43 25.60
CA VAL A 731 -11.85 0.18 24.84
C VAL A 731 -11.17 0.34 23.49
N MET A 732 -10.11 -0.44 23.23
CA MET A 732 -9.25 -0.32 22.05
C MET A 732 -8.94 -1.67 21.41
N GLY A 733 -8.48 -1.68 20.17
CA GLY A 733 -8.16 -2.88 19.40
C GLY A 733 -8.50 -2.74 17.92
N ALA A 734 -8.06 -3.69 17.11
CA ALA A 734 -8.23 -3.67 15.66
C ALA A 734 -9.71 -3.62 15.21
N THR A 735 -9.93 -3.24 13.95
CA THR A 735 -11.23 -3.45 13.28
C THR A 735 -11.56 -4.96 13.23
N GLY A 736 -12.83 -5.32 13.41
CA GLY A 736 -13.30 -6.72 13.48
C GLY A 736 -13.05 -7.46 14.81
N SER A 737 -12.37 -6.89 15.82
CA SER A 737 -12.10 -7.62 17.08
C SER A 737 -13.31 -7.79 18.02
N GLY A 738 -14.47 -7.21 17.69
CA GLY A 738 -15.72 -7.34 18.45
C GLY A 738 -15.96 -6.27 19.52
N LYS A 739 -15.24 -5.13 19.49
CA LYS A 739 -15.36 -4.00 20.44
C LYS A 739 -16.81 -3.58 20.70
N THR A 740 -17.52 -3.19 19.66
CA THR A 740 -18.88 -2.62 19.73
C THR A 740 -19.90 -3.66 20.24
N THR A 741 -19.79 -4.90 19.77
CA THR A 741 -20.57 -6.05 20.26
C THR A 741 -20.31 -6.32 21.76
N LEU A 742 -19.07 -6.16 22.22
CA LEU A 742 -18.70 -6.31 23.64
C LEU A 742 -19.25 -5.18 24.50
N ILE A 743 -19.23 -3.92 24.03
CA ILE A 743 -19.85 -2.77 24.71
C ILE A 743 -21.37 -2.95 24.81
N ASN A 744 -22.02 -3.43 23.75
CA ASN A 744 -23.45 -3.78 23.78
C ASN A 744 -23.72 -4.99 24.71
N GLY A 745 -22.80 -5.94 24.84
CA GLY A 745 -22.86 -6.98 25.88
C GLY A 745 -22.79 -6.39 27.30
N MET A 746 -21.84 -5.47 27.54
CA MET A 746 -21.66 -4.80 28.83
C MET A 746 -22.92 -4.04 29.28
N ILE A 747 -23.59 -3.31 28.40
CA ILE A 747 -24.77 -2.53 28.80
C ILE A 747 -25.98 -3.42 29.16
N ASN A 748 -26.19 -4.54 28.46
CA ASN A 748 -27.25 -5.49 28.82
C ASN A 748 -26.99 -6.14 30.20
N TYR A 749 -25.72 -6.44 30.51
CA TYR A 749 -25.33 -6.87 31.86
C TYR A 749 -25.56 -5.78 32.92
N ILE A 750 -25.13 -4.54 32.67
CA ILE A 750 -25.26 -3.40 33.60
C ILE A 750 -26.74 -3.12 33.94
N LEU A 751 -27.62 -3.18 32.94
CA LEU A 751 -29.07 -2.98 33.09
C LEU A 751 -29.80 -4.19 33.71
N GLY A 752 -29.11 -5.31 33.93
CA GLY A 752 -29.68 -6.53 34.52
C GLY A 752 -30.69 -7.22 33.60
N VAL A 753 -30.37 -7.35 32.31
CA VAL A 753 -31.14 -8.15 31.34
C VAL A 753 -30.86 -9.64 31.58
N HIS A 754 -31.91 -10.47 31.51
CA HIS A 754 -31.87 -11.92 31.67
C HIS A 754 -32.05 -12.62 30.32
N TRP A 755 -31.69 -13.92 30.25
CA TRP A 755 -31.88 -14.72 29.04
C TRP A 755 -33.36 -14.76 28.61
N GLU A 756 -34.26 -14.87 29.59
CA GLU A 756 -35.71 -14.95 29.47
C GLU A 756 -36.38 -13.65 29.00
N ASP A 757 -35.68 -12.52 29.00
CA ASP A 757 -36.22 -11.26 28.50
C ASP A 757 -36.38 -11.33 26.97
N GLY A 758 -37.59 -11.07 26.47
CA GLY A 758 -37.90 -11.01 25.04
C GLY A 758 -37.46 -9.71 24.35
N PHE A 759 -36.34 -9.11 24.77
CA PHE A 759 -35.79 -7.86 24.21
C PHE A 759 -34.30 -7.71 24.50
N ARG A 760 -33.60 -6.85 23.77
CA ARG A 760 -32.20 -6.45 24.06
C ARG A 760 -32.02 -4.93 23.94
N PHE A 761 -30.97 -4.39 24.54
CA PHE A 761 -30.57 -2.98 24.38
C PHE A 761 -29.31 -2.82 23.54
N ASN A 762 -29.24 -1.73 22.76
CA ASN A 762 -28.00 -1.23 22.17
C ASN A 762 -27.63 0.13 22.80
N LEU A 763 -26.36 0.27 23.18
CA LEU A 763 -25.72 1.54 23.52
C LEU A 763 -25.17 2.20 22.25
N ILE A 764 -24.61 1.38 21.36
CA ILE A 764 -24.04 1.76 20.06
C ILE A 764 -24.80 1.01 18.97
N HIS A 765 -25.21 1.70 17.90
CA HIS A 765 -25.92 1.13 16.76
C HIS A 765 -25.06 1.27 15.50
N GLU A 766 -24.78 0.15 14.85
CA GLU A 766 -23.92 0.06 13.66
C GLU A 766 -24.75 0.32 12.39
N GLN A 767 -24.32 1.28 11.55
CA GLN A 767 -24.97 1.53 10.25
C GLN A 767 -24.42 0.56 9.20
N THR A 768 -25.26 -0.37 8.75
CA THR A 768 -24.91 -1.53 7.90
C THR A 768 -24.44 -1.21 6.46
N ASN A 769 -24.15 0.06 6.15
CA ASN A 769 -23.73 0.53 4.82
C ASN A 769 -22.21 0.58 4.61
N ARG A 770 -21.39 0.12 5.56
CA ARG A 770 -19.92 0.07 5.45
C ARG A 770 -19.38 -1.37 5.43
N SER A 771 -18.19 -1.54 4.85
CA SER A 771 -17.50 -2.83 4.83
C SER A 771 -17.05 -3.25 6.24
N GLN A 772 -17.08 -4.56 6.53
CA GLN A 772 -16.46 -5.15 7.73
C GLN A 772 -14.94 -4.89 7.81
N ALA A 773 -14.30 -4.51 6.69
CA ALA A 773 -12.89 -4.13 6.62
C ALA A 773 -12.60 -2.66 6.97
N GLU A 774 -13.63 -1.85 7.24
CA GLU A 774 -13.53 -0.45 7.65
C GLU A 774 -14.02 -0.27 9.08
N SER A 775 -13.49 0.72 9.80
CA SER A 775 -14.00 1.03 11.13
C SER A 775 -15.42 1.62 11.11
N GLN A 776 -16.30 0.99 11.89
CA GLN A 776 -17.71 1.38 12.00
C GLN A 776 -17.91 2.67 12.81
N THR A 777 -16.96 3.01 13.68
CA THR A 777 -16.95 4.27 14.47
C THR A 777 -15.91 5.24 13.94
N SER A 778 -16.28 6.51 13.78
CA SER A 778 -15.44 7.57 13.18
C SER A 778 -14.73 8.48 14.19
N ASP A 779 -15.20 8.49 15.44
CA ASP A 779 -14.88 9.51 16.44
C ASP A 779 -14.77 8.89 17.84
N VAL A 780 -13.80 9.37 18.63
CA VAL A 780 -13.62 8.97 20.03
C VAL A 780 -14.85 9.44 20.82
N THR A 781 -15.59 8.48 21.39
CA THR A 781 -16.91 8.74 21.96
C THR A 781 -17.00 8.23 23.40
N ALA A 782 -17.37 9.11 24.33
CA ALA A 782 -17.48 8.79 25.74
C ALA A 782 -18.94 8.57 26.16
N TYR A 783 -19.26 7.37 26.64
CA TYR A 783 -20.58 6.97 27.14
C TYR A 783 -20.56 6.93 28.67
N GLU A 784 -21.13 7.95 29.30
CA GLU A 784 -21.24 8.10 30.76
C GLU A 784 -22.54 7.45 31.26
N ILE A 785 -22.41 6.26 31.85
CA ILE A 785 -23.50 5.43 32.38
C ILE A 785 -23.61 5.69 33.88
N ASN A 786 -24.52 6.58 34.27
CA ASN A 786 -24.70 6.97 35.66
C ASN A 786 -25.52 5.93 36.44
N PHE A 787 -25.03 5.53 37.62
CA PHE A 787 -25.63 4.52 38.48
C PHE A 787 -27.12 4.78 38.79
N ARG A 788 -27.94 3.72 38.76
CA ARG A 788 -29.33 3.75 39.21
C ARG A 788 -29.66 2.52 40.07
N LYS A 789 -30.58 2.66 41.03
CA LYS A 789 -31.14 1.54 41.81
C LYS A 789 -31.73 0.50 40.84
N GLY A 790 -31.11 -0.68 40.77
CA GLY A 790 -31.47 -1.76 39.86
C GLY A 790 -30.40 -2.14 38.84
N PHE A 791 -29.30 -1.39 38.73
CA PHE A 791 -28.11 -1.84 37.99
C PHE A 791 -27.37 -2.96 38.73
N THR A 792 -26.68 -3.83 37.98
CA THR A 792 -25.86 -4.92 38.52
C THR A 792 -24.52 -4.45 39.10
N ILE A 793 -23.96 -3.35 38.56
CA ILE A 793 -22.74 -2.71 39.08
C ILE A 793 -23.08 -1.64 40.13
N PRO A 794 -22.33 -1.53 41.26
CA PRO A 794 -22.65 -0.59 42.34
C PRO A 794 -22.12 0.85 42.14
N TYR A 795 -21.60 1.16 40.94
CA TYR A 795 -20.88 2.40 40.59
C TYR A 795 -21.33 2.96 39.22
N SER A 796 -21.01 4.22 38.95
CA SER A 796 -21.17 4.85 37.63
C SER A 796 -19.96 4.53 36.74
N LEU A 797 -20.17 4.35 35.43
CA LEU A 797 -19.12 3.91 34.50
C LEU A 797 -19.06 4.83 33.27
N THR A 798 -17.89 5.38 32.94
CA THR A 798 -17.63 5.95 31.60
C THR A 798 -16.90 4.94 30.74
N ILE A 799 -17.46 4.63 29.58
CA ILE A 799 -16.80 3.84 28.52
C ILE A 799 -16.35 4.81 27.42
N ILE A 800 -15.04 4.91 27.20
CA ILE A 800 -14.46 5.62 26.05
C ILE A 800 -14.32 4.58 24.92
N ASP A 801 -15.17 4.67 23.91
CA ASP A 801 -15.06 3.86 22.69
C ASP A 801 -14.13 4.54 21.68
N THR A 802 -13.40 3.73 20.91
CA THR A 802 -12.41 4.20 19.94
C THR A 802 -12.59 3.53 18.58
N PRO A 803 -12.31 4.26 17.48
CA PRO A 803 -12.15 3.65 16.17
C PRO A 803 -11.14 2.49 16.17
N GLY A 804 -11.35 1.54 15.27
CA GLY A 804 -10.45 0.42 15.06
C GLY A 804 -9.20 0.84 14.29
N PHE A 805 -8.06 0.77 14.98
CA PHE A 805 -6.75 1.00 14.41
C PHE A 805 -6.38 -0.06 13.35
N GLY A 806 -5.55 0.34 12.38
CA GLY A 806 -4.96 -0.57 11.39
C GLY A 806 -5.96 -1.13 10.38
N ASP A 807 -6.88 -0.30 9.87
CA ASP A 807 -7.80 -0.66 8.78
C ASP A 807 -7.30 -0.26 7.38
N THR A 808 -8.10 -0.54 6.35
CA THR A 808 -7.73 -0.35 4.93
C THR A 808 -7.41 1.10 4.53
N ARG A 809 -7.60 2.08 5.42
CA ARG A 809 -7.32 3.51 5.18
C ARG A 809 -5.91 3.93 5.62
N GLY A 810 -5.18 3.06 6.32
CA GLY A 810 -3.74 3.17 6.56
C GLY A 810 -3.29 4.22 7.59
N ILE A 811 -1.97 4.41 7.65
CA ILE A 811 -1.23 5.08 8.75
C ILE A 811 -1.71 6.53 9.01
N GLU A 812 -2.10 7.28 7.98
CA GLU A 812 -2.57 8.66 8.17
C GLU A 812 -3.93 8.72 8.87
N HIS A 813 -4.77 7.67 8.76
CA HIS A 813 -5.99 7.59 9.56
C HIS A 813 -5.69 7.23 11.01
N ASP A 814 -4.74 6.32 11.28
CA ASP A 814 -4.28 6.03 12.64
C ASP A 814 -3.66 7.28 13.31
N ARG A 815 -2.95 8.14 12.54
CA ARG A 815 -2.47 9.45 13.01
C ARG A 815 -3.61 10.39 13.43
N GLN A 816 -4.70 10.43 12.67
CA GLN A 816 -5.91 11.18 13.03
C GLN A 816 -6.59 10.64 14.30
N ILE A 817 -6.61 9.32 14.50
CA ILE A 817 -7.18 8.71 15.73
C ILE A 817 -6.33 9.10 16.96
N ILE A 818 -5.00 9.07 16.85
CA ILE A 818 -4.09 9.52 17.92
C ILE A 818 -4.32 10.99 18.27
N GLU A 819 -4.49 11.87 17.27
CA GLU A 819 -4.77 13.29 17.51
C GLU A 819 -6.12 13.51 18.20
N LYS A 820 -7.19 12.79 17.81
CA LYS A 820 -8.49 12.84 18.51
C LYS A 820 -8.39 12.37 19.97
N VAL A 821 -7.60 11.32 20.24
CA VAL A 821 -7.31 10.88 21.63
C VAL A 821 -6.53 11.95 22.41
N ARG A 822 -5.58 12.64 21.78
CA ARG A 822 -4.86 13.77 22.37
C ARG A 822 -5.80 14.91 22.74
N GLU A 823 -6.69 15.31 21.84
CA GLU A 823 -7.70 16.35 22.11
C GLU A 823 -8.65 15.96 23.24
N PHE A 824 -9.13 14.70 23.25
CA PHE A 824 -10.00 14.17 24.30
C PHE A 824 -9.37 14.23 25.71
N PHE A 825 -8.06 13.97 25.82
CA PHE A 825 -7.33 14.09 27.09
C PHE A 825 -6.91 15.52 27.43
N CYS A 826 -6.62 16.38 26.46
CA CYS A 826 -6.09 17.73 26.69
C CYS A 826 -7.17 18.83 26.87
N THR A 827 -8.42 18.59 26.43
CA THR A 827 -9.48 19.61 26.45
C THR A 827 -10.09 19.81 27.85
N PRO A 828 -10.36 21.07 28.29
CA PRO A 828 -11.11 21.33 29.53
C PRO A 828 -12.50 20.67 29.51
N GLY A 829 -12.83 19.91 30.56
CA GLY A 829 -14.05 19.09 30.60
C GLY A 829 -13.94 17.71 29.93
N GLY A 830 -12.77 17.40 29.34
CA GLY A 830 -12.36 16.04 29.00
C GLY A 830 -11.96 15.23 30.25
N ILE A 831 -11.25 14.12 30.04
CA ILE A 831 -10.93 13.17 31.11
C ILE A 831 -9.50 13.38 31.68
N ASP A 832 -9.39 13.26 33.00
CA ASP A 832 -8.18 13.50 33.79
C ASP A 832 -7.56 12.24 34.42
N HIS A 833 -8.36 11.18 34.62
CA HIS A 833 -7.93 9.87 35.14
C HIS A 833 -8.55 8.70 34.36
N ILE A 834 -7.95 7.51 34.50
CA ILE A 834 -8.44 6.26 33.92
C ILE A 834 -8.21 5.08 34.87
N ASP A 835 -9.19 4.18 34.98
CA ASP A 835 -9.11 2.97 35.81
C ASP A 835 -8.64 1.75 35.00
N GLY A 836 -8.98 1.67 33.71
CA GLY A 836 -8.61 0.54 32.86
C GLY A 836 -8.48 0.87 31.36
N VAL A 837 -7.37 0.47 30.74
CA VAL A 837 -7.20 0.45 29.28
C VAL A 837 -7.40 -0.99 28.80
N CYS A 838 -8.46 -1.21 28.04
CA CYS A 838 -8.97 -2.53 27.67
C CYS A 838 -8.67 -2.86 26.20
N PHE A 839 -7.73 -3.77 25.95
CA PHE A 839 -7.39 -4.25 24.61
C PHE A 839 -8.25 -5.44 24.20
N VAL A 840 -9.07 -5.27 23.17
CA VAL A 840 -10.01 -6.29 22.67
C VAL A 840 -9.36 -7.10 21.54
N VAL A 841 -9.15 -8.40 21.80
CA VAL A 841 -8.51 -9.36 20.88
C VAL A 841 -9.36 -10.60 20.67
N GLN A 842 -9.29 -11.23 19.50
CA GLN A 842 -9.97 -12.50 19.22
C GLN A 842 -9.19 -13.68 19.81
N SER A 843 -9.90 -14.68 20.36
CA SER A 843 -9.32 -15.87 21.00
C SER A 843 -8.41 -16.70 20.12
N SER A 844 -8.75 -16.83 18.84
CA SER A 844 -8.19 -17.77 17.84
C SER A 844 -6.82 -17.38 17.29
N LEU A 845 -6.29 -16.21 17.66
CA LEU A 845 -5.04 -15.66 17.15
C LEU A 845 -3.81 -16.37 17.75
N ALA A 846 -3.43 -17.50 17.19
CA ALA A 846 -2.24 -18.26 17.62
C ALA A 846 -0.90 -17.49 17.51
N ARG A 847 -0.85 -16.42 16.71
CA ARG A 847 0.28 -15.46 16.62
C ARG A 847 -0.24 -14.06 16.33
N LEU A 848 0.41 -13.02 16.87
CA LEU A 848 0.14 -11.64 16.48
C LEU A 848 0.81 -11.34 15.13
N THR A 849 -0.01 -11.01 14.12
CA THR A 849 0.45 -10.55 12.80
C THR A 849 1.22 -9.23 12.91
N GLN A 850 2.01 -8.87 11.88
CA GLN A 850 2.73 -7.59 11.85
C GLN A 850 1.76 -6.39 12.02
N ALA A 851 0.59 -6.42 11.38
CA ALA A 851 -0.45 -5.40 11.55
C ALA A 851 -0.97 -5.32 12.99
N GLN A 852 -1.18 -6.47 13.65
CA GLN A 852 -1.62 -6.47 15.06
C GLN A 852 -0.52 -6.00 16.02
N LYS A 853 0.76 -6.35 15.77
CA LYS A 853 1.89 -5.80 16.54
C LYS A 853 2.00 -4.29 16.36
N TYR A 854 1.86 -3.79 15.12
CA TYR A 854 1.79 -2.36 14.82
C TYR A 854 0.64 -1.66 15.55
N VAL A 855 -0.56 -2.24 15.60
CA VAL A 855 -1.70 -1.71 16.38
C VAL A 855 -1.38 -1.65 17.88
N PHE A 856 -0.81 -2.72 18.45
CA PHE A 856 -0.39 -2.70 19.86
C PHE A 856 0.67 -1.62 20.13
N ASP A 857 1.76 -1.58 19.36
CA ASP A 857 2.85 -0.63 19.59
C ASP A 857 2.41 0.83 19.36
N SER A 858 1.57 1.09 18.35
CA SER A 858 1.04 2.43 18.07
C SER A 858 0.12 2.92 19.19
N VAL A 859 -0.83 2.09 19.65
CA VAL A 859 -1.75 2.46 20.74
C VAL A 859 -1.00 2.59 22.08
N LEU A 860 -0.05 1.69 22.37
CA LEU A 860 0.75 1.77 23.60
C LEU A 860 1.76 2.93 23.58
N SER A 861 2.06 3.50 22.41
CA SER A 861 2.91 4.70 22.29
C SER A 861 2.26 5.98 22.83
N ILE A 862 0.93 5.98 23.01
CA ILE A 862 0.12 7.10 23.54
C ILE A 862 0.40 7.31 25.02
N PHE A 863 0.59 6.24 25.79
CA PHE A 863 0.53 6.28 27.26
C PHE A 863 1.88 6.46 27.95
N GLY A 864 1.82 7.02 29.16
CA GLY A 864 2.92 6.98 30.13
C GLY A 864 3.15 5.58 30.71
N LYS A 865 4.35 5.33 31.24
CA LYS A 865 4.73 4.06 31.87
C LYS A 865 3.89 3.69 33.10
N ASP A 866 3.28 4.69 33.74
CA ASP A 866 2.37 4.59 34.88
C ASP A 866 1.06 3.84 34.59
N ILE A 867 0.62 3.84 33.33
CA ILE A 867 -0.61 3.14 32.89
C ILE A 867 -0.43 1.61 32.84
N LYS A 868 0.79 1.08 32.84
CA LYS A 868 1.08 -0.37 32.64
C LYS A 868 0.26 -1.30 33.54
N ALA A 869 0.07 -0.94 34.81
CA ALA A 869 -0.64 -1.74 35.80
C ALA A 869 -2.17 -1.76 35.61
N ASN A 870 -2.70 -0.92 34.73
CA ASN A 870 -4.13 -0.75 34.45
C ASN A 870 -4.50 -1.19 33.03
N ILE A 871 -3.60 -1.88 32.32
CA ILE A 871 -3.85 -2.44 30.98
C ILE A 871 -4.38 -3.87 31.11
N LEU A 872 -5.59 -4.11 30.59
CA LEU A 872 -6.35 -5.35 30.68
C LEU A 872 -6.60 -5.93 29.27
N ILE A 873 -6.58 -7.25 29.14
CA ILE A 873 -6.86 -7.93 27.87
C ILE A 873 -8.29 -8.50 27.86
N LEU A 874 -9.13 -8.08 26.92
CA LEU A 874 -10.49 -8.59 26.75
C LEU A 874 -10.52 -9.54 25.54
N VAL A 875 -10.65 -10.84 25.79
CA VAL A 875 -10.59 -11.88 24.76
C VAL A 875 -12.00 -12.22 24.29
N THR A 876 -12.35 -11.87 23.05
CA THR A 876 -13.63 -12.19 22.40
C THR A 876 -13.61 -13.57 21.72
N PHE A 877 -14.80 -14.11 21.44
CA PHE A 877 -14.99 -15.45 20.82
C PHE A 877 -14.35 -16.59 21.63
N ALA A 878 -14.41 -16.51 22.96
CA ALA A 878 -13.70 -17.44 23.84
C ALA A 878 -14.54 -18.66 24.25
N ASP A 879 -14.39 -19.78 23.53
CA ASP A 879 -15.11 -21.04 23.75
C ASP A 879 -14.50 -21.92 24.87
N GLY A 880 -14.30 -21.32 26.05
CA GLY A 880 -13.95 -22.01 27.30
C GLY A 880 -12.46 -22.34 27.51
N GLN A 881 -11.76 -22.89 26.51
CA GLN A 881 -10.35 -23.29 26.64
C GLN A 881 -9.39 -22.10 26.88
N ALA A 882 -8.10 -22.38 27.12
CA ALA A 882 -7.05 -21.37 27.18
C ALA A 882 -6.88 -20.71 25.78
N PRO A 883 -7.07 -19.39 25.62
CA PRO A 883 -6.98 -18.75 24.30
C PRO A 883 -5.54 -18.69 23.80
N PRO A 884 -5.21 -19.22 22.60
CA PRO A 884 -3.86 -19.15 22.02
C PRO A 884 -3.27 -17.73 21.93
N VAL A 885 -4.12 -16.71 21.81
CA VAL A 885 -3.71 -15.30 21.79
C VAL A 885 -2.94 -14.84 23.05
N LEU A 886 -3.10 -15.52 24.19
CA LEU A 886 -2.33 -15.20 25.40
C LEU A 886 -0.84 -15.53 25.26
N GLU A 887 -0.51 -16.65 24.61
CA GLU A 887 0.88 -17.03 24.30
C GLU A 887 1.48 -16.04 23.29
N ALA A 888 0.72 -15.69 22.24
CA ALA A 888 1.14 -14.72 21.24
C ALA A 888 1.39 -13.29 21.81
N ILE A 889 0.64 -12.89 22.83
CA ILE A 889 0.84 -11.64 23.58
C ILE A 889 2.09 -11.72 24.47
N LEU A 890 2.35 -12.87 25.09
CA LEU A 890 3.57 -13.11 25.88
C LEU A 890 4.84 -13.12 25.03
N GLU A 891 4.85 -13.85 23.90
CA GLU A 891 5.96 -13.85 22.92
C GLU A 891 6.25 -12.45 22.33
N SER A 892 5.30 -11.53 22.42
CA SER A 892 5.42 -10.17 21.88
C SER A 892 5.73 -9.10 22.94
N GLU A 893 6.04 -9.52 24.16
CA GLU A 893 6.43 -8.66 25.30
C GLU A 893 5.49 -7.46 25.55
N VAL A 894 4.19 -7.63 25.31
CA VAL A 894 3.22 -6.53 25.39
C VAL A 894 3.14 -6.01 26.84
N PRO A 895 3.44 -4.72 27.08
CA PRO A 895 3.46 -4.15 28.44
C PRO A 895 2.04 -3.97 28.99
N CYS A 896 1.55 -5.00 29.67
CA CYS A 896 0.24 -5.06 30.33
C CYS A 896 0.36 -5.39 31.84
N ALA A 897 -0.78 -5.38 32.55
CA ALA A 897 -0.88 -5.96 33.87
C ALA A 897 -0.73 -7.49 33.79
N LYS A 898 -0.15 -8.10 34.83
CA LYS A 898 0.07 -9.55 34.91
C LYS A 898 -0.50 -10.18 36.18
N ASP A 899 -0.89 -11.44 36.07
CA ASP A 899 -1.31 -12.28 37.19
C ASP A 899 -0.14 -12.97 37.90
N ASP A 900 -0.43 -13.71 38.97
CA ASP A 900 0.55 -14.47 39.76
C ASP A 900 1.29 -15.57 38.94
N ASN A 901 0.71 -15.97 37.79
CA ASN A 901 1.31 -16.92 36.86
C ASN A 901 2.13 -16.25 35.76
N ASN A 902 2.36 -14.92 35.84
CA ASN A 902 3.07 -14.11 34.85
C ASN A 902 2.36 -14.01 33.47
N TYR A 903 1.08 -14.38 33.39
CA TYR A 903 0.21 -14.19 32.21
C TYR A 903 -0.42 -12.78 32.21
N PRO A 904 -0.84 -12.24 31.05
CA PRO A 904 -1.64 -11.02 30.99
C PRO A 904 -2.95 -11.16 31.79
N VAL A 905 -3.30 -10.13 32.57
CA VAL A 905 -4.62 -10.06 33.23
C VAL A 905 -5.68 -9.96 32.15
N HIS A 906 -6.51 -11.01 32.04
CA HIS A 906 -7.41 -11.19 30.91
C HIS A 906 -8.81 -11.67 31.31
N PHE A 907 -9.81 -11.28 30.51
CA PHE A 907 -11.21 -11.64 30.70
C PHE A 907 -11.76 -12.22 29.40
N LYS A 908 -12.44 -13.38 29.49
CA LYS A 908 -12.93 -14.15 28.33
C LYS A 908 -14.41 -13.86 28.08
N PHE A 909 -14.78 -13.39 26.90
CA PHE A 909 -16.15 -13.05 26.54
C PHE A 909 -16.64 -13.90 25.35
N ASN A 910 -17.85 -14.44 25.49
CA ASN A 910 -18.55 -15.13 24.43
C ASN A 910 -19.91 -14.45 24.24
N ASN A 911 -19.96 -13.52 23.29
CA ASN A 911 -21.12 -12.66 23.05
C ASN A 911 -22.04 -13.20 21.93
N SER A 912 -21.80 -14.43 21.46
CA SER A 912 -22.59 -15.12 20.43
C SER A 912 -24.09 -15.11 20.76
N ALA A 913 -24.44 -15.48 21.99
CA ALA A 913 -25.81 -15.53 22.49
C ALA A 913 -26.47 -14.16 22.75
N LEU A 914 -25.80 -13.02 22.53
CA LEU A 914 -26.32 -11.69 22.92
C LEU A 914 -27.64 -11.35 22.21
N PHE A 915 -27.75 -11.66 20.91
CA PHE A 915 -28.92 -11.37 20.07
C PHE A 915 -29.63 -12.64 19.55
N VAL A 916 -29.34 -13.82 20.13
CA VAL A 916 -30.01 -15.08 19.76
C VAL A 916 -31.42 -15.12 20.33
N SER A 917 -32.41 -15.45 19.50
CA SER A 917 -33.81 -15.54 19.92
C SER A 917 -34.02 -16.68 20.92
N ASN A 918 -34.64 -16.35 22.05
CA ASN A 918 -34.94 -17.28 23.15
C ASN A 918 -36.23 -18.11 22.92
N PHE A 919 -36.99 -17.85 21.87
CA PHE A 919 -38.28 -18.49 21.57
C PHE A 919 -38.19 -19.89 20.92
N ALA A 920 -37.02 -20.32 20.45
CA ALA A 920 -36.88 -21.55 19.63
C ALA A 920 -36.68 -22.86 20.44
N ALA A 921 -36.66 -22.81 21.77
CA ALA A 921 -36.24 -23.93 22.61
C ALA A 921 -37.41 -24.80 23.10
N GLY A 922 -37.57 -26.00 22.52
CA GLY A 922 -38.45 -27.04 23.06
C GLY A 922 -37.93 -27.60 24.40
N GLU A 923 -38.86 -27.99 25.28
CA GLU A 923 -38.60 -28.26 26.71
C GLU A 923 -37.61 -29.41 27.01
N ASN A 924 -37.29 -30.27 26.02
CA ASN A 924 -36.44 -31.46 26.19
C ASN A 924 -35.07 -31.37 25.49
N THR A 925 -34.60 -30.18 25.10
CA THR A 925 -33.27 -29.99 24.49
C THR A 925 -32.36 -29.08 25.31
N LEU A 926 -31.09 -29.49 25.46
CA LEU A 926 -30.04 -28.69 26.09
C LEU A 926 -29.78 -27.43 25.27
N ASN A 927 -30.31 -26.29 25.73
CA ASN A 927 -30.15 -25.00 25.07
C ASN A 927 -28.72 -24.47 25.30
N PHE A 928 -27.86 -24.60 24.28
CA PHE A 928 -26.47 -24.14 24.30
C PHE A 928 -26.36 -22.61 24.38
N ASP A 929 -27.24 -21.86 23.70
CA ASP A 929 -27.23 -20.39 23.72
C ASP A 929 -27.48 -19.83 25.13
N LYS A 930 -28.36 -20.47 25.90
CA LYS A 930 -28.59 -20.18 27.31
C LYS A 930 -27.36 -20.50 28.18
N MET A 931 -26.56 -21.50 27.82
CA MET A 931 -25.28 -21.75 28.48
C MET A 931 -24.24 -20.68 28.13
N PHE A 932 -24.12 -20.29 26.85
CA PHE A 932 -23.23 -19.21 26.42
C PHE A 932 -23.60 -17.87 27.06
N TRP A 933 -24.90 -17.54 27.14
CA TRP A 933 -25.39 -16.36 27.88
C TRP A 933 -24.97 -16.39 29.35
N LYS A 934 -25.14 -17.54 30.03
CA LYS A 934 -24.74 -17.72 31.43
C LYS A 934 -23.22 -17.57 31.62
N MET A 935 -22.42 -18.09 30.69
CA MET A 935 -20.96 -17.94 30.69
C MET A 935 -20.56 -16.46 30.49
N GLY A 936 -21.12 -15.77 29.49
CA GLY A 936 -20.88 -14.35 29.26
C GLY A 936 -21.28 -13.47 30.46
N THR A 937 -22.42 -13.77 31.09
CA THR A 937 -22.89 -13.11 32.32
C THR A 937 -21.89 -13.26 33.47
N ALA A 938 -21.35 -14.47 33.67
CA ALA A 938 -20.33 -14.72 34.69
C ALA A 938 -19.02 -13.95 34.40
N SER A 939 -18.55 -13.95 33.15
CA SER A 939 -17.36 -13.19 32.75
C SER A 939 -17.51 -11.67 32.94
N MET A 940 -18.70 -11.12 32.62
CA MET A 940 -19.02 -9.72 32.89
C MET A 940 -18.98 -9.42 34.39
N GLN A 941 -19.52 -10.30 35.23
CA GLN A 941 -19.43 -10.16 36.68
C GLN A 941 -17.98 -10.12 37.17
N THR A 942 -17.13 -11.07 36.75
CA THR A 942 -15.71 -11.10 37.14
C THR A 942 -14.97 -9.84 36.67
N PHE A 943 -15.21 -9.37 35.45
CA PHE A 943 -14.63 -8.13 34.92
C PHE A 943 -15.03 -6.90 35.75
N PHE A 944 -16.33 -6.69 35.99
CA PHE A 944 -16.81 -5.51 36.73
C PHE A 944 -16.50 -5.57 38.24
N GLN A 945 -16.30 -6.76 38.81
CA GLN A 945 -15.75 -6.91 40.17
C GLN A 945 -14.26 -6.58 40.22
N SER A 946 -13.46 -6.99 39.23
CA SER A 946 -12.04 -6.63 39.14
C SER A 946 -11.84 -5.13 38.93
N LEU A 947 -12.61 -4.50 38.02
CA LEU A 947 -12.57 -3.05 37.76
C LEU A 947 -12.87 -2.20 38.99
N LEU A 948 -13.70 -2.69 39.92
CA LEU A 948 -13.98 -1.99 41.19
C LEU A 948 -12.73 -1.89 42.08
N GLY A 949 -11.83 -2.89 42.03
CA GLY A 949 -10.60 -2.96 42.81
C GLY A 949 -9.37 -2.33 42.16
N LEU A 950 -9.48 -1.76 40.96
CA LEU A 950 -8.37 -1.05 40.32
C LEU A 950 -8.25 0.38 40.85
N GLU A 951 -7.02 0.78 41.17
CA GLU A 951 -6.69 2.17 41.53
C GLU A 951 -6.61 3.06 40.28
N PRO A 952 -7.26 4.24 40.26
CA PRO A 952 -7.25 5.14 39.11
C PRO A 952 -5.87 5.75 38.86
N ARG A 953 -5.48 5.87 37.59
CA ARG A 953 -4.25 6.53 37.14
C ARG A 953 -4.53 7.91 36.59
N SER A 954 -3.73 8.89 37.00
CA SER A 954 -3.78 10.23 36.42
C SER A 954 -3.19 10.23 35.01
N LEU A 955 -3.79 10.99 34.09
CA LEU A 955 -3.32 11.11 32.71
C LEU A 955 -2.20 12.16 32.54
N ILE A 956 -1.60 12.70 33.61
CA ILE A 956 -0.53 13.72 33.52
C ILE A 956 0.66 13.22 32.70
N LEU A 957 1.24 12.06 33.02
CA LEU A 957 2.41 11.55 32.29
C LEU A 957 2.07 11.21 30.83
N THR A 958 0.84 10.75 30.58
CA THR A 958 0.29 10.53 29.22
C THR A 958 0.16 11.84 28.44
N LYS A 959 -0.21 12.96 29.09
CA LYS A 959 -0.24 14.29 28.46
C LYS A 959 1.17 14.82 28.18
N GLU A 960 2.17 14.54 29.03
CA GLU A 960 3.58 14.81 28.73
C GLU A 960 4.09 14.01 27.53
N VAL A 961 3.80 12.69 27.46
CA VAL A 961 4.16 11.83 26.32
C VAL A 961 3.63 12.40 25.01
N LEU A 962 2.35 12.77 24.97
CA LEU A 962 1.72 13.33 23.77
C LEU A 962 2.26 14.72 23.41
N GLN A 963 2.67 15.53 24.40
CA GLN A 963 3.31 16.81 24.15
C GLN A 963 4.74 16.67 23.59
N GLU A 964 5.54 15.75 24.12
CA GLU A 964 6.89 15.47 23.59
C GLU A 964 6.85 14.81 22.20
N ARG A 965 5.86 13.96 21.91
CA ARG A 965 5.61 13.50 20.53
C ARG A 965 5.32 14.66 19.59
N LYS A 966 4.40 15.57 19.96
CA LYS A 966 4.06 16.75 19.16
C LYS A 966 5.26 17.68 18.93
N ARG A 967 6.14 17.81 19.94
CA ARG A 967 7.42 18.55 19.82
C ARG A 967 8.37 17.88 18.84
N LEU A 968 8.59 16.56 18.94
CA LEU A 968 9.44 15.81 18.04
C LEU A 968 8.91 15.84 16.59
N GLU A 969 7.60 15.67 16.38
CA GLU A 969 6.94 15.84 15.09
C GLU A 969 7.17 17.25 14.51
N THR A 970 6.90 18.30 15.29
CA THR A 970 7.13 19.69 14.86
C THR A 970 8.60 19.96 14.53
N ALA A 971 9.53 19.38 15.29
CA ALA A 971 10.97 19.49 15.04
C ALA A 971 11.39 18.74 13.77
N VAL A 972 10.85 17.55 13.49
CA VAL A 972 11.15 16.74 12.29
C VAL A 972 10.52 17.34 11.03
N GLU A 973 9.27 17.80 11.08
CA GLU A 973 8.61 18.53 10.00
C GLU A 973 9.32 19.87 9.73
N GLY A 974 9.75 20.58 10.78
CA GLY A 974 10.56 21.80 10.67
C GLY A 974 12.02 21.58 10.23
N LEU A 975 12.55 20.37 10.43
CA LEU A 975 13.88 19.93 9.98
C LEU A 975 13.91 19.70 8.48
N GLN A 976 12.88 19.09 7.87
CA GLN A 976 12.91 18.72 6.45
C GLN A 976 13.23 19.91 5.51
N PRO A 977 12.58 21.10 5.62
CA PRO A 977 12.94 22.26 4.81
C PRO A 977 14.33 22.82 5.14
N GLN A 978 14.79 22.72 6.38
CA GLN A 978 16.10 23.24 6.80
C GLN A 978 17.24 22.34 6.36
N ILE A 979 17.08 21.02 6.42
CA ILE A 979 17.97 20.04 5.78
C ILE A 979 17.97 20.26 4.27
N LYS A 980 16.81 20.39 3.62
CA LYS A 980 16.73 20.56 2.15
C LYS A 980 17.36 21.87 1.68
N ALA A 981 17.09 22.99 2.36
CA ALA A 981 17.71 24.29 2.08
C ALA A 981 19.20 24.31 2.45
N GLY A 982 19.59 23.72 3.58
CA GLY A 982 20.97 23.61 4.04
C GLY A 982 21.82 22.75 3.10
N LEU A 983 21.35 21.57 2.70
CA LEU A 983 22.01 20.72 1.70
C LEU A 983 22.08 21.39 0.32
N THR A 984 21.03 22.08 -0.12
CA THR A 984 21.05 22.86 -1.38
C THR A 984 22.09 23.99 -1.30
N LYS A 985 22.20 24.67 -0.15
CA LYS A 985 23.22 25.70 0.05
C LYS A 985 24.63 25.12 0.13
N LEU A 986 24.84 24.02 0.85
CA LEU A 986 26.12 23.30 0.91
C LEU A 986 26.54 22.80 -0.47
N ASP A 987 25.62 22.29 -1.29
CA ASP A 987 25.87 21.93 -2.69
C ASP A 987 26.24 23.15 -3.55
N SER A 988 25.52 24.27 -3.39
CA SER A 988 25.86 25.54 -4.08
C SER A 988 27.25 26.05 -3.70
N LEU A 989 27.62 26.01 -2.41
CA LEU A 989 28.93 26.43 -1.89
C LEU A 989 30.04 25.46 -2.35
N ARG A 990 29.75 24.16 -2.39
CA ARG A 990 30.67 23.12 -2.87
C ARG A 990 30.96 23.27 -4.36
N LYS A 991 29.92 23.44 -5.19
CA LYS A 991 30.06 23.67 -6.64
C LYS A 991 30.76 24.99 -6.93
N THR A 992 30.41 26.05 -6.19
CA THR A 992 31.14 27.33 -6.25
C THR A 992 32.62 27.13 -5.92
N LYS A 993 32.96 26.44 -4.82
CA LYS A 993 34.35 26.12 -4.45
C LYS A 993 35.08 25.31 -5.53
N GLN A 994 34.45 24.26 -6.09
CA GLN A 994 35.07 23.43 -7.14
C GLN A 994 35.33 24.22 -8.43
N ILE A 995 34.40 25.09 -8.84
CA ILE A 995 34.56 25.94 -10.03
C ILE A 995 35.65 26.99 -9.80
N LEU A 996 35.72 27.58 -8.60
CA LEU A 996 36.83 28.49 -8.22
C LEU A 996 38.18 27.76 -8.13
N GLU A 997 38.21 26.49 -7.72
CA GLU A 997 39.42 25.66 -7.73
C GLU A 997 39.86 25.30 -9.17
N GLN A 998 38.92 25.15 -10.11
CA GLN A 998 39.19 24.90 -11.53
C GLN A 998 39.66 26.17 -12.28
N HIS A 999 39.03 27.32 -12.05
CA HIS A 999 39.35 28.59 -12.72
C HIS A 999 40.42 29.43 -11.99
N LYS A 1000 41.24 28.78 -11.14
CA LYS A 1000 42.23 29.46 -10.28
C LYS A 1000 43.25 30.30 -11.05
N ASP A 1001 43.70 29.81 -12.20
CA ASP A 1001 44.68 30.51 -13.04
C ASP A 1001 44.05 31.69 -13.83
N GLU A 1002 42.73 31.64 -14.08
CA GLU A 1002 42.01 32.74 -14.73
C GLU A 1002 41.70 33.88 -13.76
N MET A 1003 41.40 33.55 -12.49
CA MET A 1003 41.35 34.52 -11.39
C MET A 1003 42.71 35.19 -11.18
N ALA A 1004 43.82 34.44 -11.23
CA ALA A 1004 45.17 35.02 -11.15
C ALA A 1004 45.51 35.94 -12.34
N ALA A 1005 44.79 35.80 -13.47
CA ALA A 1005 44.90 36.66 -14.65
C ALA A 1005 43.87 37.82 -14.67
N ASN A 1006 43.09 38.03 -13.61
CA ASN A 1006 42.01 39.04 -13.53
C ASN A 1006 41.00 38.99 -14.69
N LYS A 1007 40.64 37.78 -15.15
CA LYS A 1007 39.53 37.60 -16.10
C LYS A 1007 38.22 37.35 -15.35
N ASP A 1008 37.18 38.10 -15.70
CA ASP A 1008 35.82 37.84 -15.20
C ASP A 1008 35.17 36.72 -16.05
N PHE A 1009 34.45 35.81 -15.39
CA PHE A 1009 33.85 34.63 -16.01
C PHE A 1009 32.45 34.35 -15.47
N GLU A 1010 31.56 33.78 -16.31
CA GLU A 1010 30.19 33.43 -15.94
C GLU A 1010 30.12 32.05 -15.26
N VAL A 1011 29.32 31.95 -14.19
CA VAL A 1011 29.02 30.71 -13.47
C VAL A 1011 27.50 30.55 -13.32
N GLU A 1012 26.95 29.38 -13.63
CA GLU A 1012 25.57 29.02 -13.29
C GLU A 1012 25.49 28.54 -11.84
N VAL A 1013 25.04 29.42 -10.94
CA VAL A 1013 24.88 29.13 -9.51
C VAL A 1013 23.43 28.70 -9.21
N PRO A 1014 23.20 27.57 -8.53
CA PRO A 1014 21.86 27.19 -8.06
C PRO A 1014 21.41 28.10 -6.91
N LYS A 1015 20.30 28.81 -7.11
CA LYS A 1015 19.75 29.83 -6.21
C LYS A 1015 18.35 29.41 -5.73
N THR A 1016 18.21 29.25 -4.42
CA THR A 1016 16.93 28.89 -3.80
C THR A 1016 15.99 30.10 -3.74
N ILE A 1017 14.81 30.00 -4.34
CA ILE A 1017 13.76 31.02 -4.33
C ILE A 1017 12.59 30.51 -3.49
N ALA A 1018 12.10 31.34 -2.56
CA ALA A 1018 10.93 31.04 -1.75
C ALA A 1018 9.64 31.40 -2.51
N LYS A 1019 8.87 30.39 -2.91
CA LYS A 1019 7.52 30.53 -3.48
C LYS A 1019 6.47 30.39 -2.38
N LYS A 1020 5.30 30.99 -2.60
CA LYS A 1020 4.12 30.82 -1.74
C LYS A 1020 3.23 29.75 -2.33
N PHE A 1021 2.84 28.76 -1.53
CA PHE A 1021 1.88 27.73 -1.90
C PHE A 1021 0.63 27.88 -1.04
N GLU A 1022 -0.52 28.17 -1.64
CA GLU A 1022 -1.78 28.39 -0.92
C GLU A 1022 -2.38 27.06 -0.42
N ILE A 1023 -3.01 27.09 0.76
CA ILE A 1023 -3.67 25.92 1.37
C ILE A 1023 -5.07 26.34 1.83
N ASN A 1024 -6.06 25.49 1.56
CA ASN A 1024 -7.46 25.79 1.78
C ASN A 1024 -7.93 25.63 3.25
N GLU A 1025 -7.17 24.88 4.07
CA GLU A 1025 -7.58 24.47 5.42
C GLU A 1025 -6.43 24.62 6.45
N GLY A 1026 -6.80 24.82 7.73
CA GLY A 1026 -5.87 25.03 8.83
C GLY A 1026 -5.23 26.43 8.88
N PHE A 1027 -4.55 26.77 9.97
CA PHE A 1027 -3.77 28.00 10.09
C PHE A 1027 -2.27 27.72 9.95
N ILE A 1028 -1.57 28.46 9.08
CA ILE A 1028 -0.13 28.31 8.84
C ILE A 1028 0.61 29.42 9.58
N THR A 1029 1.46 29.06 10.56
CA THR A 1029 2.24 30.06 11.31
C THR A 1029 3.54 30.37 10.58
N ASN A 1030 3.62 31.54 9.96
CA ASN A 1030 4.79 32.01 9.20
C ASN A 1030 5.56 33.10 9.94
N CYS A 1031 6.89 32.96 10.03
CA CYS A 1031 7.79 34.01 10.47
C CYS A 1031 7.92 35.08 9.37
N GLN A 1032 7.53 36.33 9.67
CA GLN A 1032 7.56 37.40 8.66
C GLN A 1032 8.96 37.98 8.43
N LYS A 1033 9.90 37.76 9.37
CA LYS A 1033 11.31 38.17 9.24
C LYS A 1033 12.17 37.13 8.51
N CYS A 1034 11.88 35.84 8.68
CA CYS A 1034 12.63 34.75 8.04
C CYS A 1034 11.98 34.26 6.74
N HIS A 1035 10.76 34.71 6.41
CA HIS A 1035 9.93 34.19 5.31
C HIS A 1035 9.85 32.66 5.32
N PHE A 1036 9.60 32.10 6.52
CA PHE A 1036 9.68 30.67 6.80
C PHE A 1036 8.40 30.17 7.46
N THR A 1037 7.94 28.97 7.10
CA THR A 1037 6.77 28.32 7.72
C THR A 1037 7.20 27.53 8.95
N CYS A 1038 6.78 27.97 10.13
CA CYS A 1038 7.28 27.47 11.41
C CYS A 1038 6.41 26.37 12.02
N HIS A 1039 5.12 26.31 11.67
CA HIS A 1039 4.18 25.31 12.18
C HIS A 1039 2.92 25.27 11.29
N TYR A 1040 2.56 24.08 10.81
CA TYR A 1040 1.32 23.80 10.09
C TYR A 1040 0.94 22.32 10.26
N PRO A 1041 -0.33 21.98 10.54
CA PRO A 1041 -1.41 22.88 10.93
C PRO A 1041 -1.22 23.43 12.35
N CYS A 1042 -1.26 24.76 12.49
CA CYS A 1042 -1.31 25.39 13.81
C CYS A 1042 -2.77 25.58 14.23
N TYR A 1043 -3.13 25.14 15.44
CA TYR A 1043 -4.48 25.25 15.98
C TYR A 1043 -4.69 26.50 16.86
N ILE A 1044 -3.79 27.49 16.77
CA ILE A 1044 -3.92 28.78 17.46
C ILE A 1044 -4.40 29.80 16.42
N PRO A 1045 -5.69 30.17 16.39
CA PRO A 1045 -6.24 31.12 15.41
C PRO A 1045 -5.80 32.56 15.67
N ASN A 1046 -5.56 32.92 16.94
CA ASN A 1046 -5.25 34.26 17.40
C ASN A 1046 -3.73 34.51 17.40
N ASP A 1047 -3.25 35.43 16.57
CA ASP A 1047 -1.82 35.73 16.49
C ASP A 1047 -1.23 36.33 17.77
N ARG A 1048 -2.07 36.93 18.63
CA ARG A 1048 -1.64 37.41 19.96
C ARG A 1048 -1.26 36.28 20.93
N GLU A 1049 -1.58 35.03 20.59
CA GLU A 1049 -1.32 33.85 21.42
C GLU A 1049 -0.21 32.95 20.85
N LYS A 1050 0.55 33.41 19.84
CA LYS A 1050 1.60 32.60 19.22
C LYS A 1050 2.75 32.21 20.16
N HIS A 1051 2.91 32.87 21.30
CA HIS A 1051 3.78 32.39 22.39
C HIS A 1051 3.41 30.99 22.92
N LYS A 1052 2.20 30.49 22.67
CA LYS A 1052 1.74 29.13 23.01
C LYS A 1052 1.92 28.11 21.87
N CYS A 1053 2.43 28.53 20.71
CA CYS A 1053 2.60 27.67 19.54
C CYS A 1053 3.70 26.63 19.77
N THR A 1054 3.53 25.39 19.30
CA THR A 1054 4.49 24.29 19.48
C THR A 1054 5.90 24.63 18.99
N ALA A 1055 6.01 25.49 17.99
CA ALA A 1055 7.27 26.01 17.45
C ALA A 1055 7.95 27.12 18.31
N MET A 1056 7.40 27.47 19.47
CA MET A 1056 7.98 28.42 20.44
C MET A 1056 8.37 27.70 21.73
N ASN A 1057 9.50 28.10 22.31
CA ASN A 1057 9.87 27.68 23.65
C ASN A 1057 9.11 28.45 24.74
N GLY A 1058 9.31 28.06 26.02
CA GLY A 1058 8.67 28.70 27.18
C GLY A 1058 9.04 30.17 27.44
N LYS A 1059 9.91 30.79 26.63
CA LYS A 1059 10.19 32.25 26.66
C LYS A 1059 9.47 33.00 25.53
N GLY A 1060 8.86 32.27 24.59
CA GLY A 1060 8.24 32.81 23.39
C GLY A 1060 9.22 33.07 22.25
N ASP A 1061 10.40 32.43 22.23
CA ASP A 1061 11.31 32.47 21.09
C ASP A 1061 11.10 31.22 20.21
N CYS A 1062 11.09 31.40 18.89
CA CYS A 1062 10.84 30.31 17.94
C CYS A 1062 12.05 29.39 17.83
N GLU A 1063 11.81 28.09 17.94
CA GLU A 1063 12.86 27.07 17.81
C GLU A 1063 12.99 26.55 16.38
N VAL A 1064 11.96 26.76 15.54
CA VAL A 1064 11.88 26.25 14.16
C VAL A 1064 12.45 27.21 13.12
N CYS A 1065 12.31 28.54 13.28
CA CYS A 1065 12.79 29.47 12.26
C CYS A 1065 14.31 29.75 12.37
N PRO A 1066 15.05 29.92 11.26
CA PRO A 1066 16.51 30.08 11.30
C PRO A 1066 17.01 31.25 12.18
N GLY A 1067 16.25 32.36 12.22
CA GLY A 1067 16.61 33.53 13.03
C GLY A 1067 16.18 33.47 14.50
N LYS A 1068 15.79 32.30 15.02
CA LYS A 1068 15.22 32.03 16.38
C LYS A 1068 14.35 33.18 16.91
N CYS A 1069 13.41 33.60 16.06
CA CYS A 1069 12.70 34.86 16.20
C CYS A 1069 11.62 34.79 17.28
N ARG A 1070 11.40 35.91 17.96
CA ARG A 1070 10.35 36.07 18.95
C ARG A 1070 8.95 35.85 18.33
N TRP A 1071 8.03 35.34 19.14
CA TRP A 1071 6.67 34.94 18.72
C TRP A 1071 5.84 36.07 18.09
N ASP A 1072 6.12 37.32 18.44
CA ASP A 1072 5.39 38.52 18.01
C ASP A 1072 5.56 38.89 16.53
N ILE A 1073 6.55 38.30 15.84
CA ILE A 1073 6.74 38.40 14.39
C ILE A 1073 6.31 37.16 13.60
N HIS A 1074 5.45 36.32 14.21
CA HIS A 1074 4.86 35.13 13.60
C HIS A 1074 3.34 35.27 13.50
N PHE A 1075 2.78 35.02 12.32
CA PHE A 1075 1.37 35.29 12.00
C PHE A 1075 0.73 34.15 11.21
N ASN A 1076 -0.60 34.03 11.31
CA ASN A 1076 -1.40 33.11 10.52
C ASN A 1076 -1.56 33.61 9.08
N GLN A 1077 -1.24 32.75 8.13
CA GLN A 1077 -1.38 33.02 6.70
C GLN A 1077 -2.04 31.82 6.00
N LYS A 1078 -2.61 32.07 4.80
CA LYS A 1078 -3.24 31.04 3.95
C LYS A 1078 -2.26 30.35 2.99
N TYR A 1079 -0.96 30.60 3.14
CA TYR A 1079 0.08 29.98 2.32
C TYR A 1079 1.25 29.50 3.18
N ARG A 1080 1.90 28.42 2.74
CA ARG A 1080 3.22 28.01 3.23
C ARG A 1080 4.32 28.51 2.29
N TRP A 1081 5.54 28.56 2.80
CA TRP A 1081 6.73 28.85 2.00
C TRP A 1081 7.35 27.54 1.51
N GLU A 1082 7.42 27.39 0.19
CA GLU A 1082 8.14 26.30 -0.48
C GLU A 1082 9.37 26.85 -1.20
N TYR A 1083 10.40 26.01 -1.36
CA TYR A 1083 11.72 26.44 -1.80
C TYR A 1083 12.12 25.73 -3.09
N GLU A 1084 12.28 26.49 -4.16
CA GLU A 1084 12.61 25.99 -5.50
C GLU A 1084 14.00 26.48 -5.94
N THR A 1085 14.82 25.56 -6.44
CA THR A 1085 16.18 25.87 -6.87
C THR A 1085 16.20 26.26 -8.35
N VAL A 1086 16.41 27.55 -8.62
CA VAL A 1086 16.52 28.10 -9.98
C VAL A 1086 17.99 28.35 -10.29
N LYS A 1087 18.43 28.06 -11.52
CA LYS A 1087 19.78 28.41 -11.98
C LYS A 1087 19.85 29.90 -12.31
N GLU A 1088 20.83 30.61 -11.76
CA GLU A 1088 21.12 32.00 -12.10
C GLU A 1088 22.56 32.11 -12.59
N LYS A 1089 22.78 32.82 -13.72
CA LYS A 1089 24.13 33.17 -14.17
C LYS A 1089 24.63 34.36 -13.37
N GLN A 1090 25.79 34.22 -12.75
CA GLN A 1090 26.49 35.28 -12.02
C GLN A 1090 27.95 35.33 -12.49
N THR A 1091 28.55 36.53 -12.57
CA THR A 1091 30.00 36.63 -12.86
C THR A 1091 30.84 36.54 -11.59
N TYR A 1092 32.11 36.17 -11.71
CA TYR A 1092 33.05 36.17 -10.59
C TYR A 1092 33.08 37.52 -9.86
N ALA A 1093 33.07 38.64 -10.58
CA ALA A 1093 32.98 39.97 -10.00
C ALA A 1093 31.72 40.16 -9.13
N GLN A 1094 30.55 39.73 -9.60
CA GLN A 1094 29.29 39.83 -8.85
C GLN A 1094 29.29 38.95 -7.60
N ILE A 1095 29.88 37.75 -7.68
CA ILE A 1095 30.01 36.85 -6.52
C ILE A 1095 30.99 37.46 -5.51
N LYS A 1096 32.12 38.02 -5.94
CA LYS A 1096 33.10 38.66 -5.06
C LYS A 1096 32.53 39.88 -4.35
N GLU A 1097 31.88 40.78 -5.09
CA GLU A 1097 31.28 42.02 -4.56
C GLU A 1097 30.24 41.72 -3.45
N LYS A 1098 29.50 40.61 -3.56
CA LYS A 1098 28.53 40.17 -2.54
C LYS A 1098 29.18 39.95 -1.17
N TYR A 1099 30.39 39.36 -1.11
CA TYR A 1099 31.10 39.10 0.15
C TYR A 1099 31.85 40.35 0.63
N GLU A 1100 32.48 41.10 -0.28
CA GLU A 1100 33.11 42.39 0.03
C GLU A 1100 32.11 43.38 0.66
N ARG A 1101 30.87 43.42 0.14
CA ARG A 1101 29.76 44.22 0.68
C ARG A 1101 29.21 43.70 2.01
N ALA A 1102 29.41 42.41 2.34
CA ALA A 1102 29.02 41.83 3.63
C ALA A 1102 30.07 42.09 4.72
N CYS A 1103 31.36 42.07 4.35
CA CYS A 1103 32.49 42.16 5.27
C CYS A 1103 33.09 43.58 5.39
N GLY A 1104 32.76 44.48 4.45
CA GLY A 1104 33.12 45.90 4.50
C GLY A 1104 34.54 46.24 4.01
N GLU A 1105 35.29 45.25 3.55
CA GLU A 1105 36.65 45.39 3.00
C GLU A 1105 36.74 44.78 1.60
N VAL A 1106 37.72 45.23 0.80
CA VAL A 1106 38.10 44.56 -0.45
C VAL A 1106 38.86 43.28 -0.10
N LEU A 1107 38.33 42.13 -0.52
CA LEU A 1107 38.83 40.82 -0.10
C LEU A 1107 39.93 40.32 -1.05
N THR A 1108 41.00 39.78 -0.49
CA THR A 1108 41.93 38.94 -1.26
C THR A 1108 41.26 37.60 -1.57
N THR A 1109 41.67 36.94 -2.66
CA THR A 1109 41.13 35.64 -3.07
C THR A 1109 41.26 34.59 -1.96
N GLU A 1110 42.28 34.70 -1.11
CA GLU A 1110 42.53 33.81 0.02
C GLU A 1110 41.56 34.08 1.18
N LYS A 1111 41.39 35.35 1.64
CA LYS A 1111 40.35 35.73 2.63
C LYS A 1111 38.96 35.26 2.18
N PHE A 1112 38.63 35.47 0.91
CA PHE A 1112 37.36 35.08 0.32
C PHE A 1112 37.11 33.55 0.40
N PHE A 1113 38.14 32.72 0.25
CA PHE A 1113 38.02 31.27 0.49
C PHE A 1113 37.86 30.91 1.98
N GLU A 1114 38.43 31.69 2.90
CA GLU A 1114 38.24 31.48 4.34
C GLU A 1114 36.79 31.80 4.76
N GLU A 1115 36.24 32.94 4.33
CA GLU A 1115 34.85 33.33 4.60
C GLU A 1115 33.82 32.36 4.01
N LEU A 1116 34.05 31.87 2.77
CA LEU A 1116 33.22 30.82 2.16
C LEU A 1116 33.23 29.51 2.98
N GLN A 1117 34.34 29.24 3.68
CA GLN A 1117 34.51 28.07 4.52
C GLN A 1117 33.92 28.25 5.93
N GLU A 1118 33.86 29.48 6.45
CA GLU A 1118 33.08 29.81 7.65
C GLU A 1118 31.57 29.76 7.37
N GLU A 1119 31.10 30.26 6.22
CA GLU A 1119 29.68 30.14 5.82
C GLU A 1119 29.25 28.66 5.65
N TYR A 1120 30.15 27.81 5.13
CA TYR A 1120 29.95 26.36 5.08
C TYR A 1120 29.80 25.77 6.49
N ALA A 1121 30.73 26.10 7.41
CA ALA A 1121 30.73 25.59 8.77
C ALA A 1121 29.50 26.03 9.59
N ALA A 1122 29.02 27.27 9.39
CA ALA A 1122 27.81 27.78 10.05
C ALA A 1122 26.53 27.02 9.64
N VAL A 1123 26.46 26.53 8.39
CA VAL A 1123 25.34 25.68 7.94
C VAL A 1123 25.46 24.25 8.50
N GLU A 1124 26.68 23.72 8.65
CA GLU A 1124 26.93 22.41 9.28
C GLU A 1124 26.52 22.41 10.77
N ASP A 1125 26.90 23.47 11.52
CA ASP A 1125 26.57 23.65 12.95
C ASP A 1125 25.05 23.81 13.22
N ALA A 1126 24.35 24.53 12.34
CA ALA A 1126 22.90 24.71 12.42
C ALA A 1126 22.13 23.38 12.26
N VAL A 1127 22.55 22.52 11.33
CA VAL A 1127 21.94 21.18 11.15
C VAL A 1127 22.22 20.29 12.35
N LEU A 1128 23.44 20.30 12.89
CA LEU A 1128 23.80 19.54 14.09
C LEU A 1128 23.00 19.96 15.33
N THR A 1129 22.76 21.27 15.51
CA THR A 1129 21.94 21.81 16.61
C THR A 1129 20.50 21.29 16.58
N LEU A 1130 19.88 21.19 15.39
CA LEU A 1130 18.51 20.70 15.24
C LEU A 1130 18.40 19.17 15.45
N ILE A 1131 19.47 18.43 15.13
CA ILE A 1131 19.61 17.00 15.46
C ILE A 1131 19.73 16.80 16.97
N GLU A 1132 20.47 17.66 17.68
CA GLU A 1132 20.58 17.64 19.15
C GLU A 1132 19.22 17.88 19.83
N GLN A 1133 18.43 18.84 19.35
CA GLN A 1133 17.06 19.08 19.84
C GLN A 1133 16.14 17.85 19.63
N SER A 1134 16.21 17.21 18.46
CA SER A 1134 15.45 15.99 18.19
C SER A 1134 15.88 14.82 19.09
N SER A 1135 17.20 14.68 19.33
CA SER A 1135 17.75 13.69 20.26
C SER A 1135 17.26 13.89 21.69
N HIS A 1136 17.09 15.14 22.14
CA HIS A 1136 16.57 15.45 23.49
C HIS A 1136 15.13 14.97 23.69
N SER A 1137 14.21 15.24 22.75
CA SER A 1137 12.83 14.73 22.86
C SER A 1137 12.75 13.20 22.70
N ILE A 1138 13.65 12.57 21.91
CA ILE A 1138 13.76 11.10 21.87
C ILE A 1138 14.20 10.54 23.23
N GLN A 1139 15.20 11.14 23.88
CA GLN A 1139 15.65 10.75 25.22
C GLN A 1139 14.53 10.94 26.26
N ARG A 1140 13.84 12.08 26.26
CA ARG A 1140 12.71 12.31 27.17
C ARG A 1140 11.60 11.28 26.95
N LEU A 1141 11.23 10.96 25.70
CA LEU A 1141 10.26 9.90 25.40
C LEU A 1141 10.71 8.52 25.90
N GLN A 1142 12.01 8.19 25.85
CA GLN A 1142 12.56 6.98 26.46
C GLN A 1142 12.41 6.96 28.00
N GLU A 1143 12.42 8.11 28.67
CA GLU A 1143 12.11 8.21 30.11
C GLU A 1143 10.63 7.97 30.40
N ILE A 1144 9.71 8.66 29.71
CA ILE A 1144 8.30 8.78 30.15
C ILE A 1144 7.31 7.82 29.47
N ALA A 1145 7.52 7.44 28.21
CA ALA A 1145 6.52 6.71 27.41
C ALA A 1145 6.55 5.19 27.63
N LEU A 1146 5.38 4.56 27.61
CA LEU A 1146 5.20 3.12 27.80
C LEU A 1146 5.85 2.30 26.66
N LYS A 1147 5.65 2.75 25.42
CA LYS A 1147 6.44 2.36 24.23
C LYS A 1147 7.03 3.65 23.62
N PRO A 1148 8.35 3.90 23.72
CA PRO A 1148 8.90 5.18 23.31
C PRO A 1148 8.90 5.38 21.79
N ASN A 1149 9.13 4.33 21.00
CA ASN A 1149 9.55 4.49 19.61
C ASN A 1149 8.76 3.64 18.60
N PRO A 1150 7.92 4.29 17.77
CA PRO A 1150 7.45 3.76 16.49
C PRO A 1150 7.89 4.59 15.25
N MET A 1151 8.57 5.73 15.43
CA MET A 1151 8.79 6.74 14.37
C MET A 1151 10.18 7.42 14.36
N ALA A 1152 11.08 7.07 15.28
CA ALA A 1152 12.41 7.65 15.43
C ALA A 1152 13.51 6.58 15.28
N THR A 1153 13.55 5.95 14.11
CA THR A 1153 14.51 4.90 13.75
C THR A 1153 15.12 5.14 12.36
N PRO A 1154 16.21 4.44 11.99
CA PRO A 1154 16.78 4.49 10.64
C PRO A 1154 15.73 4.28 9.53
N GLU A 1155 14.70 3.47 9.79
CA GLU A 1155 13.56 3.26 8.88
C GLU A 1155 12.87 4.57 8.43
N HIS A 1156 12.78 5.61 9.27
CA HIS A 1156 12.24 6.91 8.84
C HIS A 1156 13.19 7.65 7.90
N ILE A 1157 14.51 7.53 8.11
CA ILE A 1157 15.52 8.08 7.19
C ILE A 1157 15.54 7.26 5.88
N ASP A 1158 15.29 5.95 5.95
CA ASP A 1158 15.12 5.10 4.77
C ASP A 1158 13.87 5.46 3.97
N LEU A 1159 12.76 5.83 4.62
CA LEU A 1159 11.58 6.40 3.94
C LEU A 1159 11.89 7.75 3.25
N LEU A 1160 12.73 8.60 3.87
CA LEU A 1160 13.17 9.86 3.24
C LEU A 1160 14.15 9.62 2.07
N ILE A 1161 15.01 8.60 2.17
CA ILE A 1161 15.87 8.13 1.08
C ILE A 1161 15.00 7.58 -0.06
N GLN A 1162 14.00 6.75 0.23
CA GLN A 1162 13.04 6.24 -0.76
C GLN A 1162 12.23 7.38 -1.41
N ALA A 1163 11.82 8.40 -0.65
CA ALA A 1163 11.14 9.56 -1.21
C ALA A 1163 12.02 10.34 -2.20
N GLU A 1164 13.28 10.64 -1.86
CA GLU A 1164 14.20 11.30 -2.81
C GLU A 1164 14.62 10.39 -3.98
N GLN A 1165 14.62 9.06 -3.82
CA GLN A 1165 14.77 8.09 -4.91
C GLN A 1165 13.56 8.10 -5.86
N GLN A 1166 12.34 8.17 -5.33
CA GLN A 1166 11.09 8.18 -6.10
C GLN A 1166 10.82 9.54 -6.76
N GLU A 1167 11.15 10.66 -6.11
CA GLU A 1167 11.01 12.00 -6.69
C GLU A 1167 12.04 12.27 -7.80
N ALA A 1168 13.23 11.65 -7.74
CA ALA A 1168 14.31 11.73 -8.73
C ALA A 1168 14.74 13.15 -9.18
N LYS A 1169 14.42 14.19 -8.40
CA LYS A 1169 14.66 15.61 -8.75
C LYS A 1169 16.17 15.90 -8.85
N PRO A 1170 16.63 16.78 -9.77
CA PRO A 1170 18.05 17.04 -10.02
C PRO A 1170 18.91 17.15 -8.76
N GLY A 1171 20.03 16.41 -8.71
CA GLY A 1171 20.89 16.32 -7.52
C GLY A 1171 20.41 15.34 -6.42
N PHE A 1172 19.39 14.51 -6.68
CA PHE A 1172 18.89 13.54 -5.69
C PHE A 1172 19.97 12.57 -5.20
N GLN A 1173 20.92 12.15 -6.06
CA GLN A 1173 22.02 11.27 -5.67
C GLN A 1173 22.89 11.86 -4.55
N ASP A 1174 23.24 13.16 -4.62
CA ASP A 1174 23.99 13.83 -3.55
C ASP A 1174 23.14 14.01 -2.28
N ARG A 1175 21.83 14.25 -2.40
CA ARG A 1175 20.91 14.30 -1.25
C ARG A 1175 20.78 12.94 -0.57
N ILE A 1176 20.64 11.85 -1.33
CA ILE A 1176 20.64 10.47 -0.82
C ILE A 1176 21.96 10.17 -0.10
N LYS A 1177 23.09 10.55 -0.69
CA LYS A 1177 24.44 10.36 -0.11
C LYS A 1177 24.62 11.13 1.22
N ALA A 1178 24.01 12.31 1.33
CA ALA A 1178 23.95 13.05 2.60
C ALA A 1178 23.01 12.38 3.62
N LEU A 1179 21.81 11.96 3.20
CA LEU A 1179 20.85 11.24 4.05
C LEU A 1179 21.42 9.91 4.57
N GLN A 1180 22.21 9.20 3.76
CA GLN A 1180 22.94 7.99 4.16
C GLN A 1180 23.96 8.30 5.27
N GLY A 1181 24.72 9.41 5.17
CA GLY A 1181 25.61 9.85 6.25
C GLY A 1181 24.86 10.22 7.55
N VAL A 1182 23.69 10.85 7.44
CA VAL A 1182 22.81 11.13 8.60
C VAL A 1182 22.26 9.83 9.20
N ARG A 1183 21.89 8.85 8.36
CA ARG A 1183 21.45 7.51 8.78
C ARG A 1183 22.53 6.77 9.57
N GLU A 1184 23.78 6.77 9.09
CA GLU A 1184 24.91 6.15 9.79
C GLU A 1184 25.13 6.78 11.17
N MET A 1185 25.04 8.11 11.28
CA MET A 1185 25.14 8.79 12.57
C MET A 1185 23.94 8.51 13.48
N ALA A 1186 22.72 8.41 12.95
CA ALA A 1186 21.53 8.03 13.70
C ALA A 1186 21.58 6.58 14.24
N VAL A 1187 22.24 5.67 13.52
CA VAL A 1187 22.56 4.31 14.00
C VAL A 1187 23.57 4.36 15.14
N ILE A 1188 24.67 5.12 14.99
CA ILE A 1188 25.70 5.27 16.04
C ILE A 1188 25.12 5.91 17.31
N VAL A 1189 24.27 6.93 17.18
CA VAL A 1189 23.58 7.57 18.33
C VAL A 1189 22.62 6.60 19.01
N ASN A 1190 21.86 5.77 18.26
CA ASN A 1190 21.03 4.73 18.85
C ASN A 1190 21.84 3.68 19.62
N LYS A 1191 22.99 3.24 19.10
CA LYS A 1191 23.90 2.31 19.82
C LYS A 1191 24.38 2.91 21.13
N ILE A 1192 24.86 4.17 21.11
CA ILE A 1192 25.31 4.90 22.29
C ILE A 1192 24.18 5.02 23.32
N ALA A 1193 22.97 5.41 22.89
CA ALA A 1193 21.80 5.55 23.78
C ALA A 1193 21.35 4.23 24.43
N ARG A 1194 21.74 3.08 23.87
CA ARG A 1194 21.44 1.73 24.39
C ARG A 1194 22.61 1.09 25.15
N ASN A 1195 23.74 1.79 25.31
CA ASN A 1195 25.01 1.24 25.79
C ASN A 1195 25.53 0.03 24.97
N GLU A 1196 25.19 -0.04 23.68
CA GLU A 1196 25.73 -1.06 22.77
C GLU A 1196 27.19 -0.72 22.40
N PRO A 1197 28.12 -1.69 22.36
CA PRO A 1197 29.52 -1.44 22.04
C PRO A 1197 29.71 -1.03 20.57
N LEU A 1198 30.41 0.09 20.35
CA LEU A 1198 30.73 0.60 19.01
C LEU A 1198 31.85 -0.20 18.34
N LEU A 1199 31.76 -0.35 17.03
CA LEU A 1199 32.82 -0.94 16.20
C LEU A 1199 34.02 0.02 16.06
N PRO A 1200 35.24 -0.48 15.80
CA PRO A 1200 36.43 0.39 15.67
C PRO A 1200 36.31 1.49 14.60
N ALA A 1201 35.57 1.24 13.51
CA ALA A 1201 35.27 2.26 12.50
C ALA A 1201 34.33 3.37 13.03
N GLU A 1202 33.37 3.01 13.87
CA GLU A 1202 32.42 3.92 14.51
C GLU A 1202 33.12 4.77 15.59
N GLU A 1203 34.03 4.16 16.37
CA GLU A 1203 34.95 4.92 17.25
C GLU A 1203 35.78 5.96 16.47
N ILE A 1204 36.32 5.57 15.31
CA ILE A 1204 37.14 6.47 14.47
C ILE A 1204 36.29 7.60 13.88
N ALA A 1205 35.03 7.35 13.52
CA ALA A 1205 34.09 8.39 13.08
C ALA A 1205 33.81 9.39 14.21
N VAL A 1206 33.49 8.89 15.42
CA VAL A 1206 33.30 9.72 16.63
C VAL A 1206 34.57 10.50 16.99
N ARG A 1207 35.77 9.91 16.84
CA ARG A 1207 37.05 10.61 17.05
C ARG A 1207 37.33 11.67 15.99
N LYS A 1208 36.88 11.51 14.73
CA LYS A 1208 36.96 12.56 13.71
C LYS A 1208 36.04 13.75 14.01
N CYS A 1209 34.81 13.53 14.47
CA CYS A 1209 33.93 14.62 14.91
C CYS A 1209 34.52 15.39 16.10
N LYS A 1210 35.10 14.69 17.08
CA LYS A 1210 35.83 15.28 18.23
C LYS A 1210 37.03 16.16 17.84
N ALA A 1211 37.55 16.04 16.62
CA ALA A 1211 38.73 16.79 16.15
C ALA A 1211 38.40 18.10 15.40
N LYS A 1212 37.13 18.36 15.06
CA LYS A 1212 36.71 19.53 14.25
C LYS A 1212 35.98 20.63 15.02
N SER A 1213 35.43 20.35 16.21
CA SER A 1213 34.55 21.29 16.92
C SER A 1213 35.29 22.46 17.58
N SER A 1214 34.69 23.66 17.54
CA SER A 1214 35.20 24.90 18.14
C SER A 1214 35.52 24.79 19.64
N LYS A 1215 36.40 25.69 20.14
CA LYS A 1215 36.79 25.85 21.56
C LYS A 1215 35.58 25.96 22.52
N TYR A 1216 34.41 26.34 22.02
CA TYR A 1216 33.16 26.35 22.81
C TYR A 1216 32.75 24.95 23.29
N TYR A 1217 32.79 23.94 22.40
CA TYR A 1217 32.38 22.57 22.70
C TYR A 1217 33.25 21.91 23.78
N GLN A 1218 34.58 22.16 23.77
CA GLN A 1218 35.50 21.64 24.79
C GLN A 1218 35.08 22.03 26.22
N LYS A 1219 34.49 23.23 26.39
CA LYS A 1219 34.08 23.79 27.69
C LYS A 1219 32.72 23.28 28.18
N ILE A 1220 31.95 22.64 27.31
CA ILE A 1220 30.69 21.96 27.63
C ILE A 1220 30.95 20.47 27.86
N TRP A 1221 31.71 19.81 26.97
CA TRP A 1221 32.10 18.41 27.13
C TRP A 1221 32.90 18.18 28.41
N SER A 1222 33.76 19.13 28.84
CA SER A 1222 34.48 19.01 30.11
C SER A 1222 33.56 19.06 31.35
N LYS A 1223 32.40 19.73 31.26
CA LYS A 1223 31.37 19.66 32.33
C LYS A 1223 30.68 18.30 32.32
N PHE A 1224 30.37 17.77 31.14
CA PHE A 1224 29.70 16.48 30.97
C PHE A 1224 30.58 15.32 31.46
N THR A 1225 31.87 15.31 31.14
CA THR A 1225 32.82 14.30 31.65
C THR A 1225 33.03 14.40 33.15
N ASN A 1226 33.09 15.62 33.71
CA ASN A 1226 33.23 15.80 35.15
C ASN A 1226 31.96 15.35 35.91
N TRP A 1227 30.78 15.52 35.31
CA TRP A 1227 29.52 15.02 35.85
C TRP A 1227 29.49 13.49 35.87
N ILE A 1228 29.83 12.82 34.75
CA ILE A 1228 29.96 11.36 34.70
C ILE A 1228 30.99 10.84 35.72
N ALA A 1229 32.15 11.49 35.83
CA ALA A 1229 33.18 11.11 36.81
C ALA A 1229 32.72 11.26 38.27
N SER A 1230 31.81 12.19 38.56
CA SER A 1230 31.19 12.31 39.90
C SER A 1230 30.04 11.33 40.16
N SER A 1231 29.52 10.65 39.13
CA SER A 1231 28.40 9.70 39.23
C SER A 1231 28.83 8.23 39.43
N VAL A 1232 30.12 7.97 39.67
CA VAL A 1232 30.69 6.62 39.93
C VAL A 1232 30.94 6.38 41.42
N LEU A 1233 30.51 7.30 42.29
CA LEU A 1233 30.60 7.18 43.75
C LEU A 1233 29.29 7.58 44.45
N TYR A 1234 28.20 6.85 44.16
CA TYR A 1234 27.17 6.47 45.14
C TYR A 1234 26.32 5.30 44.64
#